data_AF-A0A6G9AM04-F1
#
_entry.id   AF-A0A6G9AM04-F1
#
_cell.length_a   1.000
_cell.length_b   1.000
_cell.length_c   1.000
_cell.angle_alpha   90.00
_cell.angle_beta   90.00
_cell.angle_gamma   90.00
#
_symmetry.space_group_name_H-M   'P 1'
#
loop_
_entity.id
_entity.type
_entity.pdbx_description
1 polymer ?
#
loop_
_entity_poly.entity_id
_entity_poly.type
_entity_poly.pdbx_seq_one_letter_code
_entity_poly.pdbx_strand_id
1 'polypeptide(L)'
;MPAPAIYFEPPYDIHLLRGQSFQIVNATNAFATLLRIGGDFAYNYVDNHPDISYTFWTSFDEDKANDFGITVENPVEHDHAFDRKPDWLITLDANEPAAAQNRIRNFYLYAEVENAADNSSNWTALRIHIHTRIEEVWITPAGLTITPGVTHQTRLHGRFDDDVIAEIGNQRYQNARFNIDPQLAISWNSPTPTLVDPANGSIRAQTITGIHDLNVSVAYDGVTQTAASLIMVSGNLAANSPVQAELVATGGCPGFPRLNEVPNILFLSEGFTLEQEFNFKILVADYVKDLMSNKITAPFNLLRGSINFWMIFIPSRESGATYLGDLAVRQKPNEPILPKLTGRPIPFIERDQNKPVDDWDIEHLLYWVGLPVRAERDTNDQTVIDNLFTKWEATTHLTDEEIEKLKTKKSLIKSWQRLGERRLSPVKDTALGVTIQDTTAARRENDFSDIGLDPKRIQRGDLDTFFSTLRDDDNNLIGPTFVQQASPTQPQGKDWDNIVVLSAIRRGRAVNSTGYMFSVVEKASYSDAKEILIGDLATLRVPIAPTDLPDKLPLKSKNTTTHELCHSFGLDDEYGENPPLESYKNKPVNDPMVSGWSFATYTKAASSVDWSSNVQVRADLEVPVSSGGTQIQPYRIKWRYHRIQKCGVVTNITVTSNQIELTLQNGQAAQFTANKPVFLRKRRRNTTVYFIHSRATGQDRLIASVITPNPLPAGFVNAVDITAIDVANDRVTLRRGTATLIVQVDRGQAALLQTGTGFTIRSENRYGPVLTLFRTAGAVPNGPDIITKAISAELTVVSTDPANNRLTLTSPANATLPDYMRTLDVNEAIIVYEPIAMPEGQRSADYPYAEIIAQKVLNHLLVNPFAFNTDDQHREVIDRTPDNTNIPGHLVPCCSKRDKEIIGLYSGGDQHHGGVYHPAAKCMMRQQVDDDHYTELCAVCRYTLINQIDPTKHGDFDADYMKRKIYPD
;
A
#
# COMPACT_ATOMS: atom_id res chain seq x y z
N MET A 1 -4.92 17.30 -21.97
CA MET A 1 -4.74 16.55 -20.71
C MET A 1 -3.46 17.11 -20.16
N PRO A 2 -3.43 17.59 -18.91
CA PRO A 2 -2.21 18.15 -18.37
C PRO A 2 -1.05 17.17 -18.51
N ALA A 3 0.18 17.70 -18.52
CA ALA A 3 1.39 16.94 -18.68
C ALA A 3 1.39 15.77 -17.69
N PRO A 4 1.78 14.57 -18.12
CA PRO A 4 1.80 13.40 -17.25
C PRO A 4 2.81 13.59 -16.12
N ALA A 5 2.69 12.80 -15.05
CA ALA A 5 3.74 12.72 -14.05
C ALA A 5 5.03 12.16 -14.67
N ILE A 6 6.18 12.68 -14.26
CA ILE A 6 7.53 12.22 -14.62
C ILE A 6 8.30 11.90 -13.35
N TYR A 7 9.04 10.78 -13.35
CA TYR A 7 9.81 10.34 -12.19
C TYR A 7 10.96 9.38 -12.57
N PHE A 8 11.95 9.24 -11.69
CA PHE A 8 13.04 8.27 -11.85
C PHE A 8 12.74 6.98 -11.08
N GLU A 9 12.98 5.81 -11.68
CA GLU A 9 12.72 4.51 -11.08
C GLU A 9 13.94 3.58 -11.20
N PRO A 10 14.67 3.32 -10.11
CA PRO A 10 14.47 3.88 -8.77
C PRO A 10 14.87 5.37 -8.65
N PRO A 11 14.32 6.11 -7.68
CA PRO A 11 14.58 7.54 -7.47
C PRO A 11 15.88 7.85 -6.68
N TYR A 12 16.81 6.89 -6.57
CA TYR A 12 17.92 6.94 -5.61
C TYR A 12 19.10 7.77 -6.12
N ASP A 13 19.88 8.32 -5.19
CA ASP A 13 21.15 8.99 -5.49
C ASP A 13 22.12 8.04 -6.24
N ILE A 14 22.77 8.56 -7.28
CA ILE A 14 23.81 7.84 -8.05
C ILE A 14 25.19 8.23 -7.54
N HIS A 15 26.08 7.26 -7.38
CA HIS A 15 27.46 7.49 -6.97
C HIS A 15 28.41 7.07 -8.09
N LEU A 16 29.15 8.03 -8.66
CA LEU A 16 30.11 7.81 -9.74
C LEU A 16 31.54 8.06 -9.24
N LEU A 17 32.46 7.24 -9.73
CA LEU A 17 33.90 7.45 -9.63
C LEU A 17 34.39 8.20 -10.86
N ARG A 18 35.39 9.07 -10.68
CA ARG A 18 36.13 9.69 -11.78
C ARG A 18 36.62 8.60 -12.75
N GLY A 19 36.46 8.84 -14.06
CA GLY A 19 36.69 7.87 -15.13
C GLY A 19 35.49 6.99 -15.49
N GLN A 20 34.35 7.12 -14.79
CA GLN A 20 33.09 6.46 -15.17
C GLN A 20 32.19 7.36 -16.03
N SER A 21 31.29 6.72 -16.75
CA SER A 21 30.19 7.33 -17.48
C SER A 21 28.84 6.77 -17.01
N PHE A 22 27.77 7.53 -17.23
CA PHE A 22 26.40 7.21 -16.86
C PHE A 22 25.42 7.67 -17.95
N GLN A 23 24.67 6.74 -18.53
CA GLN A 23 23.66 7.02 -19.55
C GLN A 23 22.25 6.96 -18.96
N ILE A 24 21.40 7.95 -19.26
CA ILE A 24 20.06 8.07 -18.67
C ILE A 24 19.03 7.16 -19.38
N VAL A 25 18.96 7.19 -20.71
CA VAL A 25 17.88 6.54 -21.50
C VAL A 25 18.45 5.76 -22.69
N ASN A 26 18.81 4.49 -22.53
CA ASN A 26 19.30 3.69 -23.67
C ASN A 26 18.16 2.98 -24.44
N ALA A 27 17.83 3.44 -25.65
CA ALA A 27 16.75 2.91 -26.50
C ALA A 27 16.98 1.49 -27.06
N THR A 28 18.21 0.97 -27.06
CA THR A 28 18.56 -0.31 -27.71
C THR A 28 18.76 -1.46 -26.73
N ASN A 29 18.68 -1.21 -25.43
CA ASN A 29 18.97 -2.19 -24.39
C ASN A 29 17.94 -2.11 -23.25
N ALA A 30 17.93 -3.10 -22.35
CA ALA A 30 17.05 -3.16 -21.18
C ALA A 30 17.30 -2.05 -20.13
N PHE A 31 18.09 -1.03 -20.46
CA PHE A 31 18.39 0.14 -19.65
C PHE A 31 17.47 1.34 -19.96
N ALA A 32 16.49 1.19 -20.86
CA ALA A 32 15.40 2.15 -21.12
C ALA A 32 14.47 2.41 -19.91
N THR A 33 14.89 2.12 -18.68
CA THR A 33 14.01 1.87 -17.54
C THR A 33 14.03 2.90 -16.43
N LEU A 34 15.02 3.81 -16.41
CA LEU A 34 15.17 4.75 -15.30
C LEU A 34 14.13 5.88 -15.36
N LEU A 35 13.88 6.50 -16.51
CA LEU A 35 12.91 7.59 -16.61
C LEU A 35 11.52 7.07 -16.95
N ARG A 36 10.53 7.43 -16.13
CA ARG A 36 9.12 7.09 -16.31
C ARG A 36 8.29 8.32 -16.62
N ILE A 37 7.34 8.16 -17.54
CA ILE A 37 6.33 9.17 -17.87
C ILE A 37 4.97 8.48 -17.87
N GLY A 38 4.03 9.00 -17.07
CA GLY A 38 2.68 8.45 -16.97
C GLY A 38 2.64 6.97 -16.55
N GLY A 39 3.69 6.48 -15.88
CA GLY A 39 3.83 5.07 -15.47
C GLY A 39 4.52 4.15 -16.49
N ASP A 40 4.80 4.61 -17.71
CA ASP A 40 5.51 3.84 -18.75
C ASP A 40 6.95 4.37 -18.91
N PHE A 41 7.80 3.61 -19.61
CA PHE A 41 9.12 4.07 -20.02
C PHE A 41 9.00 5.33 -20.87
N ALA A 42 9.80 6.36 -20.55
CA ALA A 42 9.71 7.68 -21.18
C ALA A 42 9.71 7.61 -22.72
N TYR A 43 10.61 6.80 -23.29
CA TYR A 43 10.71 6.60 -24.74
C TYR A 43 9.40 6.04 -25.35
N ASN A 44 8.84 4.98 -24.75
CA ASN A 44 7.59 4.38 -25.22
C ASN A 44 6.40 5.32 -25.05
N TYR A 45 6.36 6.06 -23.93
CA TYR A 45 5.29 6.99 -23.66
C TYR A 45 5.26 8.10 -24.72
N VAL A 46 6.42 8.70 -25.04
CA VAL A 46 6.52 9.75 -26.06
C VAL A 46 6.14 9.22 -27.45
N ASP A 47 6.56 8.00 -27.80
CA ASP A 47 6.18 7.38 -29.09
C ASP A 47 4.66 7.21 -29.23
N ASN A 48 3.97 6.92 -28.14
CA ASN A 48 2.52 6.77 -28.11
C ASN A 48 1.75 8.11 -28.01
N HIS A 49 2.43 9.22 -27.70
CA HIS A 49 1.80 10.53 -27.44
C HIS A 49 2.51 11.66 -28.21
N PRO A 50 2.02 12.05 -29.40
CA PRO A 50 2.71 12.98 -30.30
C PRO A 50 2.85 14.42 -29.78
N ASP A 51 2.07 14.83 -28.78
CA ASP A 51 2.14 16.17 -28.19
C ASP A 51 3.07 16.24 -26.96
N ILE A 52 3.66 15.10 -26.56
CA ILE A 52 4.49 14.99 -25.37
C ILE A 52 5.97 15.00 -25.76
N SER A 53 6.77 15.76 -25.04
CA SER A 53 8.24 15.75 -25.11
C SER A 53 8.84 15.83 -23.72
N TYR A 54 10.10 15.45 -23.58
CA TYR A 54 10.85 15.72 -22.36
C TYR A 54 12.23 16.29 -22.65
N THR A 55 12.80 16.98 -21.66
CA THR A 55 14.11 17.63 -21.72
C THR A 55 14.90 17.34 -20.46
N PHE A 56 16.22 17.52 -20.54
CA PHE A 56 17.14 17.44 -19.41
C PHE A 56 17.93 18.74 -19.26
N TRP A 57 18.30 19.06 -18.03
CA TRP A 57 19.28 20.10 -17.68
C TRP A 57 19.95 19.74 -16.35
N THR A 58 21.04 20.42 -15.99
CA THR A 58 21.74 20.18 -14.72
C THR A 58 21.60 21.35 -13.75
N SER A 59 22.10 21.19 -12.52
CA SER A 59 22.20 22.30 -11.55
C SER A 59 23.38 23.24 -11.81
N PHE A 60 24.21 22.95 -12.84
CA PHE A 60 25.33 23.77 -13.27
C PHE A 60 25.17 24.17 -14.74
N ASP A 61 25.89 25.21 -15.15
CA ASP A 61 25.93 25.64 -16.55
C ASP A 61 26.66 24.61 -17.43
N GLU A 62 25.92 23.92 -18.31
CA GLU A 62 26.45 22.84 -19.15
C GLU A 62 27.59 23.31 -20.07
N ASP A 63 27.61 24.59 -20.45
CA ASP A 63 28.71 25.16 -21.25
C ASP A 63 30.04 25.16 -20.47
N LYS A 64 29.98 25.07 -19.14
CA LYS A 64 31.13 24.96 -18.22
C LYS A 64 31.40 23.53 -17.77
N ALA A 65 30.68 22.52 -18.26
CA ALA A 65 30.83 21.14 -17.80
C ALA A 65 32.30 20.66 -17.83
N ASN A 66 33.03 21.03 -18.89
CA ASN A 66 34.45 20.69 -19.07
C ASN A 66 35.34 21.26 -17.96
N ASP A 67 35.02 22.44 -17.41
CA ASP A 67 35.77 23.02 -16.30
C ASP A 67 35.66 22.18 -15.02
N PHE A 68 34.59 21.40 -14.91
CA PHE A 68 34.30 20.47 -13.81
C PHE A 68 34.77 19.03 -14.10
N GLY A 69 35.39 18.81 -15.27
CA GLY A 69 35.79 17.50 -15.77
C GLY A 69 34.60 16.59 -16.04
N ILE A 70 33.55 17.15 -16.64
CA ILE A 70 32.30 16.47 -16.99
C ILE A 70 32.00 16.73 -18.46
N THR A 71 31.66 15.68 -19.19
CA THR A 71 31.15 15.77 -20.55
C THR A 71 29.70 15.30 -20.57
N VAL A 72 28.82 16.08 -21.19
CA VAL A 72 27.42 15.71 -21.41
C VAL A 72 27.17 15.63 -22.91
N GLU A 73 26.79 14.45 -23.40
CA GLU A 73 26.57 14.20 -24.83
C GLU A 73 25.19 13.58 -25.05
N ASN A 74 24.58 13.85 -26.21
CA ASN A 74 23.42 13.08 -26.67
C ASN A 74 23.90 12.01 -27.66
N PRO A 75 23.89 10.71 -27.29
CA PRO A 75 24.47 9.65 -28.11
C PRO A 75 23.63 9.28 -29.33
N VAL A 76 22.45 9.89 -29.52
CA VAL A 76 21.56 9.61 -30.66
C VAL A 76 21.69 10.72 -31.71
N GLU A 77 22.09 10.37 -32.93
CA GLU A 77 22.19 11.34 -34.05
C GLU A 77 20.82 11.97 -34.36
N HIS A 78 20.83 13.29 -34.57
CA HIS A 78 19.67 14.14 -34.80
C HIS A 78 18.87 13.77 -36.07
N ASP A 79 17.88 12.90 -35.94
CA ASP A 79 16.65 13.00 -36.74
C ASP A 79 15.62 13.82 -35.93
N HIS A 80 14.78 14.61 -36.59
CA HIS A 80 13.79 15.51 -35.96
C HIS A 80 12.81 14.80 -35.01
N ALA A 81 12.71 13.47 -35.06
CA ALA A 81 11.98 12.66 -34.09
C ALA A 81 12.64 12.57 -32.70
N PHE A 82 13.94 12.86 -32.58
CA PHE A 82 14.72 12.74 -31.33
C PHE A 82 14.76 14.02 -30.50
N ASP A 83 14.44 15.19 -31.07
CA ASP A 83 14.37 16.46 -30.33
C ASP A 83 13.30 16.43 -29.22
N ARG A 84 12.34 15.50 -29.30
CA ARG A 84 11.27 15.32 -28.30
C ARG A 84 11.60 14.33 -27.18
N LYS A 85 12.63 13.51 -27.37
CA LYS A 85 12.99 12.39 -26.48
C LYS A 85 14.51 12.21 -26.42
N PRO A 86 15.23 13.21 -25.87
CA PRO A 86 16.68 13.16 -25.77
C PRO A 86 17.15 11.98 -24.91
N ASP A 87 18.42 11.61 -25.09
CA ASP A 87 19.18 10.76 -24.17
C ASP A 87 20.46 11.50 -23.81
N TRP A 88 20.90 11.46 -22.55
CA TRP A 88 22.20 12.01 -22.17
C TRP A 88 23.14 10.92 -21.66
N LEU A 89 24.38 10.99 -22.12
CA LEU A 89 25.54 10.29 -21.60
C LEU A 89 26.41 11.30 -20.83
N ILE A 90 26.53 11.10 -19.53
CA ILE A 90 27.38 11.90 -18.64
C ILE A 90 28.69 11.14 -18.44
N THR A 91 29.82 11.73 -18.81
CA THR A 91 31.16 11.14 -18.62
C THR A 91 31.98 11.99 -17.67
N LEU A 92 32.64 11.34 -16.70
CA LEU A 92 33.55 11.99 -15.77
C LEU A 92 34.99 11.77 -16.20
N ASP A 93 35.77 12.85 -16.26
CA ASP A 93 37.22 12.75 -16.43
C ASP A 93 37.84 11.88 -15.34
N ALA A 94 38.90 11.14 -15.69
CA ALA A 94 39.63 10.30 -14.75
C ALA A 94 40.33 11.12 -13.64
N ASN A 95 40.69 12.37 -13.94
CA ASN A 95 41.36 13.26 -12.99
C ASN A 95 40.39 14.32 -12.46
N GLU A 96 40.59 14.73 -11.22
CA GLU A 96 39.86 15.83 -10.63
C GLU A 96 40.30 17.19 -11.21
N PRO A 97 39.38 18.17 -11.37
CA PRO A 97 39.74 19.52 -11.78
C PRO A 97 40.83 20.15 -10.90
N ALA A 98 41.82 20.77 -11.54
CA ALA A 98 42.94 21.38 -10.82
C ALA A 98 42.48 22.50 -9.88
N ALA A 99 41.58 23.36 -10.36
CA ALA A 99 41.00 24.48 -9.61
C ALA A 99 40.03 23.96 -8.55
N ALA A 100 40.25 24.31 -7.27
CA ALA A 100 39.47 23.78 -6.16
C ALA A 100 37.99 24.16 -6.22
N GLN A 101 37.67 25.36 -6.70
CA GLN A 101 36.30 25.85 -6.87
C GLN A 101 35.51 25.06 -7.93
N ASN A 102 36.20 24.43 -8.88
CA ASN A 102 35.56 23.62 -9.94
C ASN A 102 35.33 22.16 -9.51
N ARG A 103 35.74 21.77 -8.31
CA ARG A 103 35.61 20.40 -7.80
C ARG A 103 34.21 20.18 -7.25
N ILE A 104 33.25 19.98 -8.17
CA ILE A 104 31.89 19.60 -7.79
C ILE A 104 31.88 18.17 -7.25
N ARG A 105 31.14 17.97 -6.16
CA ARG A 105 31.03 16.68 -5.45
C ARG A 105 29.68 16.03 -5.63
N ASN A 106 28.67 16.82 -5.96
CA ASN A 106 27.38 16.36 -6.44
C ASN A 106 26.72 17.46 -7.24
N PHE A 107 25.77 17.07 -8.09
CA PHE A 107 24.91 17.96 -8.84
C PHE A 107 23.55 17.26 -9.08
N TYR A 108 22.56 18.02 -9.52
CA TYR A 108 21.29 17.45 -9.96
C TYR A 108 21.21 17.37 -11.47
N LEU A 109 20.66 16.27 -11.95
CA LEU A 109 20.12 16.11 -13.28
C LEU A 109 18.61 16.27 -13.18
N TYR A 110 18.07 17.27 -13.86
CA TYR A 110 16.64 17.52 -13.93
C TYR A 110 16.05 16.92 -15.20
N ALA A 111 14.80 16.48 -15.12
CA ALA A 111 14.00 16.06 -16.26
C ALA A 111 12.64 16.77 -16.23
N GLU A 112 12.19 17.32 -17.35
CA GLU A 112 10.87 17.97 -17.48
C GLU A 112 10.12 17.37 -18.65
N VAL A 113 8.87 17.01 -18.43
CA VAL A 113 7.92 16.61 -19.47
C VAL A 113 6.98 17.77 -19.74
N GLU A 114 6.76 18.05 -21.01
CA GLU A 114 5.86 19.08 -21.50
C GLU A 114 4.76 18.47 -22.36
N ASN A 115 3.57 19.07 -22.30
CA ASN A 115 2.50 18.80 -23.25
C ASN A 115 2.23 20.03 -24.10
N ALA A 116 2.59 19.96 -25.39
CA ALA A 116 2.40 21.04 -26.34
C ALA A 116 0.92 21.35 -26.62
N ALA A 117 -0.01 20.43 -26.31
CA ALA A 117 -1.43 20.64 -26.55
C ALA A 117 -2.07 21.67 -25.59
N ASP A 118 -1.55 21.79 -24.36
CA ASP A 118 -2.08 22.71 -23.35
C ASP A 118 -1.00 23.50 -22.57
N ASN A 119 0.26 23.40 -23.00
CA ASN A 119 1.43 24.07 -22.42
C ASN A 119 1.63 23.81 -20.93
N SER A 120 1.17 22.66 -20.44
CA SER A 120 1.46 22.21 -19.09
C SER A 120 2.79 21.47 -19.03
N SER A 121 3.43 21.47 -17.86
CA SER A 121 4.67 20.72 -17.62
C SER A 121 4.67 20.06 -16.24
N ASN A 122 5.48 19.02 -16.12
CA ASN A 122 5.86 18.40 -14.86
C ASN A 122 7.35 18.11 -14.90
N TRP A 123 8.03 18.14 -13.75
CA TRP A 123 9.47 17.92 -13.69
C TRP A 123 9.85 16.96 -12.58
N THR A 124 11.08 16.49 -12.59
CA THR A 124 11.73 15.78 -11.49
C THR A 124 13.26 15.94 -11.50
N ALA A 125 13.96 15.35 -10.53
CA ALA A 125 15.41 15.40 -10.39
C ALA A 125 16.03 14.09 -9.88
N LEU A 126 17.26 13.83 -10.33
CA LEU A 126 18.17 12.79 -9.86
C LEU A 126 19.44 13.46 -9.30
N ARG A 127 19.92 13.04 -8.13
CA ARG A 127 21.19 13.53 -7.59
C ARG A 127 22.32 12.59 -7.98
N ILE A 128 23.41 13.15 -8.50
CA ILE A 128 24.62 12.41 -8.87
C ILE A 128 25.76 12.90 -7.99
N HIS A 129 26.40 11.99 -7.24
CA HIS A 129 27.61 12.23 -6.45
C HIS A 129 28.85 11.81 -7.24
N ILE A 130 29.93 12.57 -7.06
CA ILE A 130 31.21 12.38 -7.75
C ILE A 130 32.32 12.14 -6.72
N HIS A 131 32.96 10.99 -6.85
CA HIS A 131 34.04 10.54 -5.98
C HIS A 131 35.30 10.25 -6.81
N THR A 132 36.47 10.27 -6.18
CA THR A 132 37.74 9.96 -6.85
C THR A 132 38.11 8.49 -6.65
N ARG A 133 37.91 7.96 -5.43
CA ARG A 133 38.26 6.57 -5.11
C ARG A 133 37.44 6.00 -3.97
N ILE A 134 37.41 4.68 -3.89
CA ILE A 134 36.88 3.94 -2.75
C ILE A 134 38.01 3.72 -1.73
N GLU A 135 37.87 4.32 -0.55
CA GLU A 135 38.83 4.20 0.54
C GLU A 135 38.65 2.91 1.33
N GLU A 136 37.42 2.43 1.47
CA GLU A 136 37.09 1.25 2.28
C GLU A 136 35.76 0.64 1.84
N VAL A 137 35.61 -0.68 1.99
CA VAL A 137 34.34 -1.39 1.79
C VAL A 137 34.01 -2.28 2.98
N TRP A 138 32.73 -2.51 3.25
CA TRP A 138 32.28 -3.51 4.22
C TRP A 138 30.92 -4.09 3.86
N ILE A 139 30.71 -5.34 4.26
CA ILE A 139 29.43 -6.05 4.11
C ILE A 139 28.50 -5.62 5.26
N THR A 140 27.22 -5.41 4.95
CA THR A 140 26.19 -5.13 5.94
C THR A 140 24.93 -6.02 5.74
N PRO A 141 24.30 -6.52 6.82
CA PRO A 141 24.77 -6.49 8.22
C PRO A 141 26.12 -7.20 8.42
N ALA A 142 26.78 -6.96 9.57
CA ALA A 142 28.10 -7.56 9.89
C ALA A 142 28.05 -9.10 10.04
N GLY A 143 26.84 -9.64 10.19
CA GLY A 143 26.52 -11.05 9.98
C GLY A 143 25.09 -11.15 9.49
N LEU A 144 24.81 -12.09 8.60
CA LEU A 144 23.48 -12.28 8.02
C LEU A 144 22.90 -13.64 8.44
N THR A 145 21.74 -13.63 9.07
CA THR A 145 20.94 -14.82 9.30
C THR A 145 20.19 -15.18 8.03
N ILE A 146 20.29 -16.44 7.60
CA ILE A 146 19.57 -16.97 6.44
C ILE A 146 18.76 -18.19 6.81
N THR A 147 17.65 -18.40 6.09
CA THR A 147 16.83 -19.61 6.18
C THR A 147 17.20 -20.60 5.07
N PRO A 148 17.34 -21.91 5.36
CA PRO A 148 17.52 -22.95 4.35
C PRO A 148 16.45 -22.93 3.26
N GLY A 149 16.85 -23.14 2.01
CA GLY A 149 15.97 -23.18 0.84
C GLY A 149 15.67 -21.81 0.22
N VAL A 150 15.85 -20.73 0.97
CA VAL A 150 15.54 -19.35 0.57
C VAL A 150 16.81 -18.60 0.14
N THR A 151 16.69 -17.82 -0.94
CA THR A 151 17.79 -17.00 -1.46
C THR A 151 17.89 -15.68 -0.71
N HIS A 152 19.09 -15.30 -0.28
CA HIS A 152 19.37 -14.03 0.40
C HIS A 152 20.53 -13.29 -0.29
N GLN A 153 20.70 -11.99 -0.06
CA GLN A 153 21.84 -11.21 -0.57
C GLN A 153 22.27 -10.13 0.40
N THR A 154 23.52 -10.09 0.86
CA THR A 154 23.99 -8.96 1.68
C THR A 154 24.05 -7.65 0.87
N ARG A 155 24.20 -6.53 1.58
CA ARG A 155 24.51 -5.23 0.96
C ARG A 155 25.97 -4.89 1.20
N LEU A 156 26.52 -4.07 0.33
CA LEU A 156 27.92 -3.66 0.36
C LEU A 156 27.99 -2.14 0.43
N HIS A 157 28.57 -1.62 1.49
CA HIS A 157 28.80 -0.18 1.64
C HIS A 157 30.24 0.15 1.27
N GLY A 158 30.44 1.28 0.59
CA GLY A 158 31.74 1.87 0.31
C GLY A 158 31.86 3.23 0.97
N ARG A 159 33.02 3.52 1.58
CA ARG A 159 33.42 4.88 1.97
C ARG A 159 34.32 5.45 0.88
N PHE A 160 33.99 6.65 0.42
CA PHE A 160 34.74 7.37 -0.60
C PHE A 160 35.76 8.35 0.00
N ASP A 161 36.58 8.97 -0.85
CA ASP A 161 37.63 9.92 -0.47
C ASP A 161 37.12 11.22 0.18
N ASP A 162 35.84 11.53 0.00
CA ASP A 162 35.15 12.68 0.62
C ASP A 162 34.36 12.30 1.89
N ASP A 163 34.60 11.10 2.44
CA ASP A 163 33.90 10.48 3.57
C ASP A 163 32.40 10.21 3.36
N VAL A 164 31.88 10.37 2.14
CA VAL A 164 30.53 9.90 1.81
C VAL A 164 30.51 8.38 1.86
N ILE A 165 29.41 7.83 2.37
CA ILE A 165 29.15 6.40 2.43
C ILE A 165 27.94 6.12 1.55
N ALA A 166 28.04 5.15 0.65
CA ALA A 166 26.92 4.71 -0.16
C ALA A 166 26.91 3.19 -0.31
N GLU A 167 25.77 2.63 -0.68
CA GLU A 167 25.70 1.24 -1.14
C GLU A 167 26.27 1.13 -2.56
N ILE A 168 27.25 0.25 -2.75
CA ILE A 168 27.97 0.05 -4.02
C ILE A 168 27.65 -1.30 -4.67
N GLY A 169 27.77 -1.35 -5.99
CA GLY A 169 27.66 -2.56 -6.81
C GLY A 169 26.53 -2.52 -7.84
N ASN A 170 26.28 -3.65 -8.50
CA ASN A 170 25.20 -3.79 -9.48
C ASN A 170 23.83 -3.81 -8.78
N GLN A 171 23.41 -2.64 -8.32
CA GLN A 171 22.11 -2.35 -7.73
C GLN A 171 21.03 -2.78 -8.73
N ARG A 172 20.38 -3.91 -8.46
CA ARG A 172 19.19 -4.34 -9.18
C ARG A 172 17.99 -4.01 -8.31
N TYR A 173 17.30 -2.92 -8.61
CA TYR A 173 16.02 -2.60 -7.99
C TYR A 173 14.91 -2.90 -8.99
N GLN A 174 14.02 -3.84 -8.66
CA GLN A 174 12.85 -4.20 -9.50
C GLN A 174 13.14 -4.39 -11.01
N ASN A 175 14.32 -4.93 -11.36
CA ASN A 175 14.86 -5.12 -12.72
C ASN A 175 15.53 -3.93 -13.39
N ALA A 176 15.52 -2.73 -12.82
CA ALA A 176 16.34 -1.60 -13.29
C ALA A 176 17.83 -1.83 -12.95
N ARG A 177 18.72 -1.42 -13.86
CA ARG A 177 20.17 -1.41 -13.68
C ARG A 177 20.67 -0.03 -14.09
N PHE A 178 21.50 0.59 -13.27
CA PHE A 178 22.20 1.81 -13.67
C PHE A 178 23.24 1.46 -14.75
N ASN A 179 23.24 2.23 -15.84
CA ASN A 179 24.22 2.04 -16.92
C ASN A 179 25.50 2.82 -16.60
N ILE A 180 26.28 2.31 -15.64
CA ILE A 180 27.57 2.89 -15.25
C ILE A 180 28.69 2.07 -15.89
N ASP A 181 29.60 2.74 -16.59
CA ASP A 181 30.74 2.11 -17.28
C ASP A 181 32.06 2.89 -17.03
N PRO A 182 33.18 2.22 -16.67
CA PRO A 182 33.29 0.79 -16.38
C PRO A 182 32.64 0.41 -15.05
N GLN A 183 32.06 -0.79 -14.99
CA GLN A 183 31.48 -1.33 -13.75
C GLN A 183 32.56 -1.66 -12.72
N LEU A 184 32.19 -1.60 -11.43
CA LEU A 184 33.02 -2.15 -10.35
C LEU A 184 33.17 -3.66 -10.53
N ALA A 185 34.41 -4.17 -10.47
CA ALA A 185 34.67 -5.60 -10.50
C ALA A 185 34.45 -6.18 -9.09
N ILE A 186 33.25 -6.71 -8.85
CA ILE A 186 32.86 -7.31 -7.56
C ILE A 186 32.86 -8.83 -7.68
N SER A 187 33.57 -9.50 -6.77
CA SER A 187 33.63 -10.96 -6.70
C SER A 187 33.36 -11.44 -5.27
N TRP A 188 32.42 -12.36 -5.13
CA TRP A 188 32.02 -12.96 -3.86
C TRP A 188 32.63 -14.35 -3.69
N ASN A 189 32.98 -14.71 -2.46
CA ASN A 189 33.54 -16.04 -2.16
C ASN A 189 33.17 -16.51 -0.76
N SER A 190 33.03 -17.83 -0.61
CA SER A 190 32.95 -18.51 0.69
C SER A 190 33.84 -19.75 0.66
N PRO A 191 34.57 -20.07 1.74
CA PRO A 191 35.22 -21.37 1.90
C PRO A 191 34.23 -22.54 1.85
N THR A 192 32.93 -22.27 2.06
CA THR A 192 31.86 -23.27 1.95
C THR A 192 31.40 -23.38 0.50
N PRO A 193 31.63 -24.52 -0.18
CA PRO A 193 31.31 -24.66 -1.59
C PRO A 193 29.84 -24.39 -1.88
N THR A 194 29.54 -23.68 -2.97
CA THR A 194 28.19 -23.40 -3.49
C THR A 194 27.27 -22.55 -2.61
N LEU A 195 27.75 -22.06 -1.47
CA LEU A 195 26.94 -21.20 -0.57
C LEU A 195 26.62 -19.84 -1.19
N VAL A 196 27.59 -19.26 -1.90
CA VAL A 196 27.47 -17.94 -2.53
C VAL A 196 27.78 -18.02 -4.02
N ASP A 197 26.99 -17.32 -4.82
CA ASP A 197 27.26 -17.07 -6.24
C ASP A 197 28.34 -15.99 -6.37
N PRO A 198 29.50 -16.30 -6.99
CA PRO A 198 30.61 -15.35 -7.07
C PRO A 198 30.31 -14.10 -7.90
N ALA A 199 29.36 -14.17 -8.84
CA ALA A 199 29.07 -13.08 -9.78
C ALA A 199 28.05 -12.07 -9.23
N ASN A 200 27.12 -12.51 -8.37
CA ASN A 200 26.02 -11.65 -7.91
C ASN A 200 25.81 -11.65 -6.39
N GLY A 201 26.59 -12.43 -5.62
CA GLY A 201 26.50 -12.46 -4.16
C GLY A 201 25.22 -13.11 -3.62
N SER A 202 24.45 -13.82 -4.46
CA SER A 202 23.30 -14.61 -4.03
C SER A 202 23.75 -15.73 -3.10
N ILE A 203 23.18 -15.76 -1.90
CA ILE A 203 23.47 -16.72 -0.84
C ILE A 203 22.31 -17.68 -0.72
N ARG A 204 22.58 -19.00 -0.77
CA ARG A 204 21.55 -20.02 -0.57
C ARG A 204 22.11 -21.24 0.15
N ALA A 205 21.63 -21.49 1.37
CA ALA A 205 21.87 -22.74 2.07
C ALA A 205 20.81 -23.77 1.69
N GLN A 206 21.22 -24.99 1.29
CA GLN A 206 20.28 -26.11 1.13
C GLN A 206 20.33 -27.07 2.33
N THR A 207 21.51 -27.63 2.59
CA THR A 207 21.70 -28.69 3.62
C THR A 207 22.75 -28.34 4.67
N ILE A 208 23.41 -27.20 4.55
CA ILE A 208 24.44 -26.74 5.49
C ILE A 208 23.81 -26.09 6.72
N THR A 209 24.52 -26.12 7.85
CA THR A 209 24.09 -25.55 9.13
C THR A 209 25.26 -24.86 9.82
N GLY A 210 24.98 -23.90 10.70
CA GLY A 210 26.00 -23.25 11.51
C GLY A 210 26.43 -21.89 10.94
N ILE A 211 27.69 -21.53 11.20
CA ILE A 211 28.27 -20.22 10.85
C ILE A 211 29.31 -20.43 9.74
N HIS A 212 29.25 -19.61 8.70
CA HIS A 212 30.11 -19.70 7.53
C HIS A 212 30.68 -18.32 7.16
N ASP A 213 31.90 -18.29 6.62
CA ASP A 213 32.53 -17.05 6.18
C ASP A 213 31.99 -16.61 4.82
N LEU A 214 31.81 -15.30 4.67
CA LEU A 214 31.52 -14.62 3.41
C LEU A 214 32.59 -13.56 3.17
N ASN A 215 33.20 -13.59 2.00
CA ASN A 215 34.22 -12.63 1.60
C ASN A 215 33.80 -11.95 0.30
N VAL A 216 34.18 -10.69 0.14
CA VAL A 216 33.99 -9.92 -1.08
C VAL A 216 35.28 -9.19 -1.43
N SER A 217 35.57 -9.13 -2.72
CA SER A 217 36.63 -8.32 -3.31
C SER A 217 36.00 -7.34 -4.29
N VAL A 218 36.41 -6.07 -4.19
CA VAL A 218 35.93 -4.96 -5.02
C VAL A 218 37.15 -4.32 -5.67
N ALA A 219 37.22 -4.33 -6.99
CA ALA A 219 38.31 -3.72 -7.73
C ALA A 219 37.83 -2.63 -8.67
N TYR A 220 38.55 -1.50 -8.68
CA TYR A 220 38.38 -0.38 -9.59
C TYR A 220 39.69 0.38 -9.74
N ASP A 221 40.03 0.80 -10.96
CA ASP A 221 41.26 1.55 -11.28
C ASP A 221 42.54 0.97 -10.64
N GLY A 222 42.68 -0.35 -10.71
CA GLY A 222 43.83 -1.08 -10.15
C GLY A 222 43.89 -1.16 -8.61
N VAL A 223 42.96 -0.53 -7.89
CA VAL A 223 42.83 -0.65 -6.43
C VAL A 223 41.84 -1.75 -6.09
N THR A 224 42.20 -2.64 -5.16
CA THR A 224 41.33 -3.71 -4.68
C THR A 224 41.08 -3.56 -3.19
N GLN A 225 39.81 -3.50 -2.81
CA GLN A 225 39.32 -3.48 -1.44
C GLN A 225 38.67 -4.83 -1.11
N THR A 226 38.81 -5.29 0.14
CA THR A 226 38.22 -6.56 0.58
C THR A 226 37.42 -6.38 1.85
N ALA A 227 36.38 -7.18 2.01
CA ALA A 227 35.61 -7.26 3.24
C ALA A 227 35.19 -8.69 3.55
N ALA A 228 34.96 -8.95 4.84
CA ALA A 228 34.50 -10.22 5.35
C ALA A 228 33.27 -10.03 6.25
N SER A 229 32.43 -11.05 6.31
CA SER A 229 31.23 -11.14 7.14
C SER A 229 30.91 -12.60 7.45
N LEU A 230 29.96 -12.82 8.33
CA LEU A 230 29.46 -14.15 8.68
C LEU A 230 28.07 -14.39 8.08
N ILE A 231 27.81 -15.64 7.70
CA ILE A 231 26.50 -16.18 7.36
C ILE A 231 26.09 -17.15 8.46
N MET A 232 24.89 -17.00 9.00
CA MET A 232 24.35 -17.84 10.06
C MET A 232 23.10 -18.56 9.54
N VAL A 233 23.16 -19.87 9.44
CA VAL A 233 22.01 -20.65 8.94
C VAL A 233 21.06 -20.98 10.10
N SER A 234 19.85 -20.42 10.05
CA SER A 234 18.82 -20.59 11.07
C SER A 234 17.71 -21.54 10.60
N GLY A 235 17.34 -22.49 11.48
CA GLY A 235 16.22 -23.39 11.25
C GLY A 235 14.84 -22.82 11.64
N ASN A 236 14.77 -21.59 12.17
CA ASN A 236 13.54 -21.03 12.75
C ASN A 236 12.40 -20.85 11.74
N LEU A 237 12.71 -20.74 10.45
CA LEU A 237 11.74 -20.61 9.36
C LEU A 237 11.84 -21.75 8.34
N ALA A 238 12.46 -22.87 8.73
CA ALA A 238 12.49 -24.07 7.92
C ALA A 238 11.21 -24.91 8.08
N ALA A 239 10.97 -25.86 7.19
CA ALA A 239 9.82 -26.77 7.26
C ALA A 239 9.80 -27.62 8.56
N ASN A 240 10.95 -27.90 9.15
CA ASN A 240 11.09 -28.60 10.43
C ASN A 240 11.40 -27.65 11.60
N SER A 241 10.93 -26.41 11.50
CA SER A 241 11.15 -25.39 12.52
C SER A 241 10.65 -25.85 13.89
N PRO A 242 11.41 -25.57 14.98
CA PRO A 242 10.94 -25.79 16.35
C PRO A 242 9.93 -24.73 16.80
N VAL A 243 9.70 -23.69 15.99
CA VAL A 243 8.82 -22.57 16.33
C VAL A 243 7.36 -23.03 16.28
N GLN A 244 6.64 -22.80 17.37
CA GLN A 244 5.22 -23.11 17.52
C GLN A 244 4.39 -21.83 17.58
N ALA A 245 3.11 -21.94 17.24
CA ALA A 245 2.15 -20.86 17.37
C ALA A 245 1.40 -20.95 18.70
N GLU A 246 1.37 -19.84 19.42
CA GLU A 246 0.65 -19.71 20.69
C GLU A 246 -0.71 -19.08 20.45
N LEU A 247 -1.75 -19.63 21.08
CA LEU A 247 -3.08 -19.01 21.06
C LEU A 247 -3.09 -17.79 22.00
N VAL A 248 -3.51 -16.63 21.51
CA VAL A 248 -3.56 -15.40 22.32
C VAL A 248 -4.72 -15.48 23.33
N ALA A 249 -4.40 -15.82 24.58
CA ALA A 249 -5.37 -16.11 25.63
C ALA A 249 -6.39 -14.97 25.90
N THR A 250 -5.99 -13.71 25.71
CA THR A 250 -6.86 -12.55 25.96
C THR A 250 -7.97 -12.38 24.92
N GLY A 251 -7.91 -13.09 23.78
CA GLY A 251 -8.88 -12.96 22.69
C GLY A 251 -10.21 -13.68 22.90
N GLY A 252 -10.30 -14.60 23.87
CA GLY A 252 -11.45 -15.51 23.99
C GLY A 252 -11.61 -16.39 22.74
N CYS A 253 -10.47 -16.82 22.19
CA CYS A 253 -10.38 -17.62 20.97
C CYS A 253 -10.97 -19.03 21.18
N PRO A 254 -11.71 -19.59 20.21
CA PRO A 254 -12.16 -20.98 20.29
C PRO A 254 -11.05 -22.02 20.05
N GLY A 255 -9.89 -21.60 19.54
CA GLY A 255 -8.70 -22.43 19.33
C GLY A 255 -8.79 -23.37 18.14
N PHE A 256 -7.92 -24.38 18.12
CA PHE A 256 -7.85 -25.42 17.09
C PHE A 256 -9.19 -26.11 16.77
N PRO A 257 -10.08 -26.43 17.74
CA PRO A 257 -11.35 -27.10 17.46
C PRO A 257 -12.25 -26.39 16.43
N ARG A 258 -12.10 -25.07 16.27
CA ARG A 258 -12.86 -24.27 15.30
C ARG A 258 -11.96 -23.60 14.25
N LEU A 259 -10.71 -24.04 14.10
CA LEU A 259 -9.72 -23.49 13.14
C LEU A 259 -10.31 -23.30 11.74
N ASN A 260 -11.06 -24.29 11.26
CA ASN A 260 -11.64 -24.28 9.91
C ASN A 260 -12.96 -23.49 9.80
N GLU A 261 -13.57 -23.12 10.93
CA GLU A 261 -14.87 -22.45 10.97
C GLU A 261 -14.76 -20.93 11.12
N VAL A 262 -13.79 -20.47 11.92
CA VAL A 262 -13.61 -19.05 12.26
C VAL A 262 -12.38 -18.47 11.58
N PRO A 263 -12.33 -17.17 11.27
CA PRO A 263 -11.10 -16.53 10.82
C PRO A 263 -9.95 -16.72 11.82
N ASN A 264 -8.75 -16.95 11.29
CA ASN A 264 -7.53 -17.03 12.07
C ASN A 264 -6.64 -15.83 11.71
N ILE A 265 -6.17 -15.11 12.71
CA ILE A 265 -5.23 -13.98 12.57
C ILE A 265 -3.93 -14.38 13.24
N LEU A 266 -2.82 -14.28 12.52
CA LEU A 266 -1.50 -14.66 13.01
C LEU A 266 -0.60 -13.44 13.20
N PHE A 267 -0.11 -13.21 14.41
CA PHE A 267 0.94 -12.22 14.69
C PHE A 267 2.33 -12.86 14.54
N LEU A 268 3.20 -12.21 13.79
CA LEU A 268 4.62 -12.56 13.65
C LEU A 268 5.46 -11.44 14.29
N SER A 269 6.47 -11.82 15.07
CA SER A 269 7.44 -10.85 15.57
C SER A 269 8.48 -10.53 14.50
N GLU A 270 8.75 -9.24 14.29
CA GLU A 270 9.88 -8.77 13.49
C GLU A 270 10.69 -7.72 14.26
N GLY A 271 12.01 -7.81 14.20
CA GLY A 271 12.91 -6.87 14.88
C GLY A 271 12.90 -6.98 16.40
N PHE A 272 12.31 -8.03 16.97
CA PHE A 272 12.41 -8.33 18.40
C PHE A 272 13.55 -9.31 18.64
N THR A 273 14.49 -8.97 19.52
CA THR A 273 15.56 -9.90 19.92
C THR A 273 15.01 -10.98 20.86
N LEU A 274 15.76 -12.07 21.06
CA LEU A 274 15.37 -13.15 21.97
C LEU A 274 15.02 -12.64 23.39
N GLU A 275 15.72 -11.62 23.88
CA GLU A 275 15.46 -11.00 25.18
C GLU A 275 14.13 -10.22 25.24
N GLN A 276 13.56 -9.89 24.08
CA GLN A 276 12.34 -9.11 23.91
C GLN A 276 11.11 -9.98 23.60
N GLU A 277 11.22 -11.32 23.67
CA GLU A 277 10.08 -12.23 23.46
C GLU A 277 8.88 -11.89 24.35
N PHE A 278 9.14 -11.63 25.62
CA PHE A 278 8.11 -11.25 26.58
C PHE A 278 7.42 -9.93 26.21
N ASN A 279 8.19 -8.94 25.72
CA ASN A 279 7.62 -7.68 25.24
C ASN A 279 6.69 -7.91 24.05
N PHE A 280 7.12 -8.69 23.05
CA PHE A 280 6.26 -9.03 21.90
C PHE A 280 4.93 -9.66 22.36
N LYS A 281 5.01 -10.70 23.20
CA LYS A 281 3.84 -11.42 23.70
C LYS A 281 2.88 -10.51 24.47
N ILE A 282 3.40 -9.64 25.34
CA ILE A 282 2.57 -8.66 26.07
C ILE A 282 1.92 -7.66 25.13
N LEU A 283 2.65 -7.11 24.15
CA LEU A 283 2.13 -6.13 23.21
C LEU A 283 0.97 -6.71 22.38
N VAL A 284 1.12 -7.95 21.89
CA VAL A 284 0.05 -8.66 21.18
C VAL A 284 -1.13 -8.95 22.11
N ALA A 285 -0.88 -9.47 23.31
CA ALA A 285 -1.93 -9.78 24.28
C ALA A 285 -2.72 -8.54 24.71
N ASP A 286 -2.04 -7.40 24.91
CA ASP A 286 -2.62 -6.10 25.25
C ASP A 286 -3.49 -5.56 24.10
N TYR A 287 -2.99 -5.63 22.86
CA TYR A 287 -3.79 -5.27 21.68
C TYR A 287 -5.05 -6.11 21.54
N VAL A 288 -4.91 -7.44 21.54
CA VAL A 288 -6.03 -8.38 21.36
C VAL A 288 -7.03 -8.24 22.49
N LYS A 289 -6.57 -8.04 23.73
CA LYS A 289 -7.45 -7.75 24.86
C LYS A 289 -8.31 -6.51 24.60
N ASP A 290 -7.69 -5.41 24.19
CA ASP A 290 -8.41 -4.17 23.93
C ASP A 290 -9.37 -4.30 22.74
N LEU A 291 -8.91 -4.93 21.65
CA LEU A 291 -9.72 -5.21 20.45
C LEU A 291 -11.01 -5.96 20.82
N MET A 292 -10.89 -7.00 21.66
CA MET A 292 -11.99 -7.91 21.99
C MET A 292 -12.84 -7.49 23.20
N SER A 293 -12.46 -6.45 23.95
CA SER A 293 -13.19 -6.05 25.16
C SER A 293 -13.74 -4.62 25.14
N ASN A 294 -13.16 -3.72 24.34
CA ASN A 294 -13.55 -2.31 24.37
C ASN A 294 -14.71 -2.00 23.43
N LYS A 295 -15.59 -1.09 23.86
CA LYS A 295 -16.74 -0.64 23.05
C LYS A 295 -16.32 0.14 21.80
N ILE A 296 -15.12 0.70 21.82
CA ILE A 296 -14.65 1.59 20.76
C ILE A 296 -14.06 0.80 19.57
N THR A 297 -13.55 -0.40 19.82
CA THR A 297 -13.16 -1.38 18.79
C THR A 297 -14.36 -2.24 18.34
N ALA A 298 -15.60 -1.80 18.60
CA ALA A 298 -16.76 -2.51 18.12
C ALA A 298 -16.75 -2.58 16.58
N PRO A 299 -17.01 -3.76 15.99
CA PRO A 299 -17.78 -4.85 16.58
C PRO A 299 -16.93 -6.03 17.08
N PHE A 300 -15.61 -5.93 17.16
CA PHE A 300 -14.76 -7.06 17.56
C PHE A 300 -15.15 -7.61 18.95
N ASN A 301 -15.58 -6.73 19.85
CA ASN A 301 -16.12 -7.11 21.15
C ASN A 301 -17.38 -8.01 21.07
N LEU A 302 -18.21 -7.87 20.02
CA LEU A 302 -19.38 -8.72 19.76
C LEU A 302 -19.01 -10.05 19.11
N LEU A 303 -17.80 -10.13 18.53
CA LEU A 303 -17.27 -11.28 17.80
C LEU A 303 -16.37 -12.18 18.66
N ARG A 304 -16.39 -11.99 19.98
CA ARG A 304 -15.66 -12.84 20.92
C ARG A 304 -16.11 -14.30 20.79
N GLY A 305 -15.15 -15.19 20.60
CA GLY A 305 -15.40 -16.62 20.32
C GLY A 305 -15.60 -16.95 18.83
N SER A 306 -15.55 -15.96 17.95
CA SER A 306 -15.73 -16.12 16.50
C SER A 306 -14.49 -15.75 15.68
N ILE A 307 -13.34 -15.58 16.34
CA ILE A 307 -12.02 -15.32 15.73
C ILE A 307 -10.97 -16.04 16.57
N ASN A 308 -9.97 -16.62 15.92
CA ASN A 308 -8.73 -17.04 16.57
C ASN A 308 -7.63 -16.01 16.34
N PHE A 309 -6.92 -15.66 17.40
CA PHE A 309 -5.68 -14.91 17.35
C PHE A 309 -4.55 -15.83 17.78
N TRP A 310 -3.57 -16.00 16.90
CA TRP A 310 -2.34 -16.76 17.10
C TRP A 310 -1.15 -15.80 17.12
N MET A 311 -0.08 -16.15 17.81
CA MET A 311 1.17 -15.42 17.72
C MET A 311 2.35 -16.37 17.63
N ILE A 312 3.38 -15.95 16.90
CA ILE A 312 4.63 -16.68 16.76
C ILE A 312 5.76 -15.70 17.03
N PHE A 313 6.68 -16.13 17.89
CA PHE A 313 7.92 -15.43 18.13
C PHE A 313 9.06 -16.03 17.30
N ILE A 314 9.64 -15.20 16.43
CA ILE A 314 10.83 -15.50 15.63
C ILE A 314 11.91 -14.50 16.09
N PRO A 315 12.97 -14.96 16.76
CA PRO A 315 13.98 -14.06 17.30
C PRO A 315 14.79 -13.42 16.16
N SER A 316 14.86 -12.09 16.18
CA SER A 316 15.84 -11.31 15.42
C SER A 316 17.17 -11.27 16.16
N ARG A 317 18.28 -11.11 15.43
CA ARG A 317 19.59 -10.89 16.07
C ARG A 317 19.79 -9.43 16.46
N GLU A 318 19.20 -8.52 15.69
CA GLU A 318 19.20 -7.09 15.98
C GLU A 318 17.78 -6.56 16.16
N SER A 319 17.62 -5.56 17.02
CA SER A 319 16.33 -4.91 17.25
C SER A 319 16.07 -3.79 16.23
N GLY A 320 14.84 -3.68 15.71
CA GLY A 320 14.44 -2.62 14.77
C GLY A 320 14.13 -3.11 13.36
N ALA A 321 14.25 -2.21 12.39
CA ALA A 321 14.24 -2.53 10.95
C ALA A 321 15.32 -1.73 10.25
N THR A 322 15.60 -2.09 9.00
CA THR A 322 16.58 -1.40 8.18
C THR A 322 16.03 -0.07 7.66
N TYR A 323 16.84 0.97 7.78
CA TYR A 323 16.60 2.27 7.15
C TYR A 323 17.59 2.43 5.99
N LEU A 324 17.08 2.64 4.77
CA LEU A 324 17.91 2.63 3.55
C LEU A 324 18.49 3.99 3.16
N GLY A 325 18.03 5.07 3.78
CA GLY A 325 18.44 6.43 3.44
C GLY A 325 19.55 6.99 4.30
N ASP A 326 20.09 8.10 3.84
CA ASP A 326 21.05 8.91 4.56
C ASP A 326 20.35 9.67 5.68
N LEU A 327 21.05 9.73 6.80
CA LEU A 327 20.64 10.50 7.96
C LEU A 327 21.59 11.67 8.14
N ALA A 328 21.05 12.90 8.12
CA ALA A 328 21.74 14.06 8.65
C ALA A 328 21.89 13.91 10.16
N VAL A 329 23.14 13.86 10.63
CA VAL A 329 23.48 13.53 12.00
C VAL A 329 23.82 14.76 12.82
N ARG A 330 23.31 14.79 14.05
CA ARG A 330 23.63 15.81 15.05
C ARG A 330 23.96 15.16 16.38
N GLN A 331 25.02 15.64 17.01
CA GLN A 331 25.31 15.31 18.41
C GLN A 331 24.50 16.25 19.31
N LYS A 332 23.77 15.70 20.28
CA LYS A 332 23.16 16.53 21.32
C LYS A 332 24.22 16.91 22.36
N PRO A 333 24.53 18.21 22.54
CA PRO A 333 25.32 18.63 23.69
C PRO A 333 24.44 18.45 24.94
N ASN A 334 24.96 17.79 25.98
CA ASN A 334 24.39 17.73 27.35
C ASN A 334 23.52 16.51 27.75
N GLU A 335 23.69 15.31 27.17
CA GLU A 335 23.16 14.10 27.83
C GLU A 335 24.22 13.48 28.78
N PRO A 336 23.89 13.18 30.06
CA PRO A 336 24.85 12.77 31.08
C PRO A 336 25.41 11.35 30.93
N ILE A 337 24.93 10.57 29.95
CA ILE A 337 25.31 9.17 29.76
C ILE A 337 25.57 8.96 28.26
N LEU A 338 26.81 9.23 27.85
CA LEU A 338 27.33 9.20 26.46
C LEU A 338 26.69 10.21 25.50
N PRO A 339 27.47 10.84 24.61
CA PRO A 339 26.88 11.69 23.57
C PRO A 339 26.00 10.84 22.65
N LYS A 340 24.69 11.11 22.65
CA LYS A 340 23.77 10.50 21.69
C LYS A 340 23.77 11.28 20.38
N LEU A 341 23.97 10.56 19.29
CA LEU A 341 23.73 11.05 17.96
C LEU A 341 22.24 10.91 17.62
N THR A 342 21.71 11.91 16.94
CA THR A 342 20.38 11.86 16.33
C THR A 342 20.50 11.99 14.83
N GLY A 343 19.84 11.09 14.09
CA GLY A 343 19.73 11.13 12.63
C GLY A 343 18.36 11.64 12.19
N ARG A 344 18.32 12.43 11.11
CA ARG A 344 17.09 12.85 10.43
C ARG A 344 17.22 12.60 8.93
N PRO A 345 16.12 12.29 8.21
CA PRO A 345 16.14 12.24 6.75
C PRO A 345 16.69 13.51 6.13
N ILE A 346 17.32 13.38 4.97
CA ILE A 346 17.71 14.53 4.14
C ILE A 346 16.44 15.19 3.56
N PRO A 347 16.28 16.53 3.63
CA PRO A 347 15.16 17.20 2.98
C PRO A 347 15.18 17.03 1.46
N PHE A 348 13.99 16.94 0.86
CA PHE A 348 13.84 16.97 -0.60
C PHE A 348 14.05 18.38 -1.15
N ILE A 349 14.39 18.50 -2.42
CA ILE A 349 14.51 19.81 -3.09
C ILE A 349 13.14 20.38 -3.48
N GLU A 350 13.02 21.70 -3.52
CA GLU A 350 11.81 22.40 -3.99
C GLU A 350 12.17 23.46 -5.04
N ARG A 351 11.50 23.39 -6.22
CA ARG A 351 11.64 24.34 -7.33
C ARG A 351 10.55 25.41 -7.22
N ASP A 352 10.85 26.51 -6.54
CA ASP A 352 10.09 27.75 -6.69
C ASP A 352 11.02 28.83 -7.23
N GLN A 353 11.12 28.89 -8.56
CA GLN A 353 12.00 29.82 -9.28
C GLN A 353 11.61 31.29 -9.08
N ASN A 354 10.39 31.56 -8.61
CA ASN A 354 9.92 32.93 -8.37
C ASN A 354 10.06 33.36 -6.92
N LYS A 355 10.47 32.44 -6.03
CA LYS A 355 10.67 32.76 -4.63
C LYS A 355 11.95 33.59 -4.48
N PRO A 356 11.88 34.82 -3.95
CA PRO A 356 13.08 35.59 -3.71
C PRO A 356 13.97 34.86 -2.69
N VAL A 357 15.30 34.99 -2.83
CA VAL A 357 16.31 34.44 -1.90
C VAL A 357 15.99 34.77 -0.44
N ASP A 358 15.30 35.89 -0.21
CA ASP A 358 14.90 36.29 1.13
C ASP A 358 13.96 35.32 1.84
N ASP A 359 13.17 34.56 1.07
CA ASP A 359 12.18 33.63 1.58
C ASP A 359 12.63 32.16 1.44
N TRP A 360 13.86 31.91 0.97
CA TRP A 360 14.39 30.56 0.83
C TRP A 360 14.57 29.88 2.18
N ASP A 361 14.17 28.62 2.22
CA ASP A 361 14.49 27.65 3.27
C ASP A 361 15.53 26.63 2.73
N ILE A 362 15.71 25.52 3.46
CA ILE A 362 16.76 24.56 3.13
C ILE A 362 16.44 23.81 1.82
N GLU A 363 15.17 23.51 1.57
CA GLU A 363 14.69 22.81 0.39
C GLU A 363 14.95 23.62 -0.90
N HIS A 364 14.78 24.94 -0.83
CA HIS A 364 15.07 25.86 -1.94
C HIS A 364 16.57 26.02 -2.17
N LEU A 365 17.37 26.16 -1.12
CA LEU A 365 18.83 26.25 -1.28
C LEU A 365 19.39 24.93 -1.86
N LEU A 366 18.90 23.79 -1.39
CA LEU A 366 19.34 22.48 -1.88
C LEU A 366 19.08 22.30 -3.38
N TYR A 367 18.01 22.85 -3.95
CA TYR A 367 17.75 22.82 -5.40
C TYR A 367 18.92 23.41 -6.20
N TRP A 368 19.47 24.55 -5.75
CA TRP A 368 20.51 25.25 -6.51
C TRP A 368 21.92 24.70 -6.30
N VAL A 369 22.28 24.36 -5.06
CA VAL A 369 23.70 24.15 -4.71
C VAL A 369 24.07 22.71 -4.35
N GLY A 370 23.11 21.78 -4.35
CA GLY A 370 23.39 20.39 -3.97
C GLY A 370 23.56 20.20 -2.47
N LEU A 371 24.02 19.00 -2.09
CA LEU A 371 24.40 18.68 -0.72
C LEU A 371 25.84 19.12 -0.41
N PRO A 372 26.13 19.58 0.81
CA PRO A 372 27.52 19.81 1.23
C PRO A 372 28.29 18.48 1.34
N VAL A 373 29.62 18.53 1.28
CA VAL A 373 30.48 17.43 1.76
C VAL A 373 31.00 17.70 3.17
N ARG A 374 31.62 16.69 3.81
CA ARG A 374 32.09 16.81 5.19
C ARG A 374 33.13 17.91 5.40
N ALA A 375 33.95 18.19 4.38
CA ALA A 375 34.92 19.28 4.39
C ALA A 375 34.26 20.68 4.46
N GLU A 376 33.00 20.79 4.06
CA GLU A 376 32.24 22.05 3.99
C GLU A 376 31.39 22.31 5.25
N ARG A 377 31.43 21.40 6.24
CA ARG A 377 30.51 21.40 7.39
C ARG A 377 30.84 22.44 8.48
N ASP A 378 32.04 23.04 8.48
CA ASP A 378 32.44 23.94 9.57
C ASP A 378 31.65 25.26 9.53
N THR A 379 30.67 25.36 10.41
CA THR A 379 29.77 26.51 10.51
C THR A 379 30.39 27.77 11.11
N ASN A 380 31.66 27.72 11.54
CA ASN A 380 32.35 28.82 12.21
C ASN A 380 33.63 29.26 11.50
N ASP A 381 34.11 28.53 10.49
CA ASP A 381 35.26 28.92 9.68
C ASP A 381 34.83 29.83 8.52
N GLN A 382 35.19 31.11 8.59
CA GLN A 382 34.88 32.09 7.54
C GLN A 382 35.57 31.75 6.22
N THR A 383 36.76 31.13 6.26
CA THR A 383 37.48 30.69 5.05
C THR A 383 36.69 29.61 4.32
N VAL A 384 36.09 28.67 5.07
CA VAL A 384 35.21 27.66 4.49
C VAL A 384 34.01 28.32 3.85
N ILE A 385 33.36 29.26 4.54
CA ILE A 385 32.19 29.99 4.02
C ILE A 385 32.52 30.79 2.75
N ASP A 386 33.65 31.50 2.72
CA ASP A 386 34.06 32.30 1.57
C ASP A 386 34.38 31.41 0.35
N ASN A 387 35.01 30.26 0.60
CA ASN A 387 35.26 29.25 -0.43
C ASN A 387 33.97 28.63 -0.98
N LEU A 388 32.92 28.49 -0.15
CA LEU A 388 31.60 28.01 -0.61
C LEU A 388 31.00 28.96 -1.64
N PHE A 389 31.02 30.26 -1.38
CA PHE A 389 30.47 31.24 -2.32
C PHE A 389 31.28 31.30 -3.61
N THR A 390 32.61 31.25 -3.52
CA THR A 390 33.48 31.19 -4.71
C THR A 390 33.16 29.95 -5.57
N LYS A 391 32.87 28.82 -4.93
CA LYS A 391 32.42 27.60 -5.61
C LYS A 391 31.03 27.79 -6.23
N TRP A 392 30.06 28.31 -5.48
CA TRP A 392 28.69 28.50 -5.99
C TRP A 392 28.63 29.48 -7.17
N GLU A 393 29.39 30.57 -7.12
CA GLU A 393 29.57 31.51 -8.23
C GLU A 393 30.15 30.82 -9.48
N ALA A 394 31.05 29.85 -9.29
CA ALA A 394 31.69 29.12 -10.39
C ALA A 394 30.81 27.99 -10.96
N THR A 395 30.04 27.30 -10.12
CA THR A 395 29.47 25.97 -10.43
C THR A 395 27.95 25.91 -10.46
N THR A 396 27.23 27.00 -10.24
CA THR A 396 25.75 27.00 -10.21
C THR A 396 25.17 28.04 -11.16
N HIS A 397 23.85 28.01 -11.35
CA HIS A 397 23.12 29.03 -12.11
C HIS A 397 22.75 30.27 -11.27
N LEU A 398 23.25 30.39 -10.04
CA LEU A 398 22.97 31.55 -9.19
C LEU A 398 23.62 32.81 -9.77
N THR A 399 22.85 33.90 -9.79
CA THR A 399 23.34 35.22 -10.18
C THR A 399 24.18 35.85 -9.06
N ASP A 400 25.05 36.80 -9.42
CA ASP A 400 25.83 37.58 -8.45
C ASP A 400 24.94 38.23 -7.37
N GLU A 401 23.75 38.73 -7.76
CA GLU A 401 22.79 39.32 -6.82
C GLU A 401 22.24 38.30 -5.82
N GLU A 402 21.91 37.09 -6.28
CA GLU A 402 21.42 36.02 -5.42
C GLU A 402 22.49 35.53 -4.45
N ILE A 403 23.74 35.42 -4.92
CA ILE A 403 24.89 35.10 -4.07
C ILE A 403 25.10 36.17 -2.99
N GLU A 404 25.05 37.46 -3.33
CA GLU A 404 25.15 38.54 -2.34
C GLU A 404 24.01 38.51 -1.31
N LYS A 405 22.79 38.18 -1.74
CA LYS A 405 21.67 37.98 -0.79
C LYS A 405 21.91 36.77 0.11
N LEU A 406 22.39 35.65 -0.43
CA LEU A 406 22.70 34.45 0.35
C LEU A 406 23.77 34.75 1.41
N LYS A 407 24.79 35.57 1.13
CA LYS A 407 25.80 36.00 2.12
C LYS A 407 25.18 36.61 3.39
N THR A 408 23.97 37.16 3.31
CA THR A 408 23.23 37.68 4.47
C THR A 408 22.45 36.59 5.25
N LYS A 409 22.16 35.44 4.64
CA LYS A 409 21.35 34.32 5.18
C LYS A 409 22.18 33.32 5.98
N LYS A 410 22.91 33.81 7.00
CA LYS A 410 23.82 32.98 7.82
C LYS A 410 23.16 31.73 8.44
N SER A 411 21.90 31.82 8.88
CA SER A 411 21.19 30.68 9.48
C SER A 411 20.88 29.57 8.47
N LEU A 412 20.54 29.95 7.24
CA LEU A 412 20.27 29.02 6.14
C LEU A 412 21.54 28.29 5.72
N ILE A 413 22.64 29.03 5.52
CA ILE A 413 23.95 28.44 5.18
C ILE A 413 24.42 27.47 6.27
N LYS A 414 24.32 27.85 7.55
CA LYS A 414 24.67 26.95 8.65
C LYS A 414 23.76 25.71 8.70
N SER A 415 22.51 25.83 8.28
CA SER A 415 21.60 24.68 8.19
C SER A 415 21.99 23.76 7.05
N TRP A 416 22.39 24.32 5.90
CA TRP A 416 22.95 23.59 4.77
C TRP A 416 24.25 22.89 5.15
N GLN A 417 25.27 23.59 5.68
CA GLN A 417 26.55 23.01 6.08
C GLN A 417 26.40 21.82 7.05
N ARG A 418 25.40 21.85 7.94
CA ARG A 418 25.10 20.73 8.87
C ARG A 418 24.68 19.45 8.16
N LEU A 419 24.16 19.51 6.93
CA LEU A 419 23.86 18.33 6.11
C LEU A 419 25.13 17.62 5.60
N GLY A 420 26.31 18.24 5.78
CA GLY A 420 27.60 17.64 5.44
C GLY A 420 27.98 16.54 6.44
N GLU A 421 27.33 16.53 7.60
CA GLU A 421 27.38 15.41 8.53
C GLU A 421 26.25 14.43 8.21
N ARG A 422 26.46 13.54 7.24
CA ARG A 422 25.51 12.48 6.88
C ARG A 422 26.05 11.09 7.16
N ARG A 423 25.15 10.13 7.39
CA ARG A 423 25.47 8.72 7.67
C ARG A 423 24.47 7.81 6.98
N LEU A 424 25.00 6.80 6.29
CA LEU A 424 24.22 5.66 5.85
C LEU A 424 24.33 4.56 6.91
N SER A 425 23.22 4.26 7.59
CA SER A 425 23.25 3.27 8.67
C SER A 425 23.41 1.85 8.11
N PRO A 426 24.19 0.96 8.76
CA PRO A 426 24.19 -0.46 8.45
C PRO A 426 22.78 -1.06 8.44
N VAL A 427 22.52 -1.93 7.46
CA VAL A 427 21.36 -2.84 7.44
C VAL A 427 21.37 -3.70 8.70
N LYS A 428 20.18 -3.97 9.25
CA LYS A 428 20.01 -4.84 10.43
C LYS A 428 19.79 -6.30 10.05
N ASP A 429 20.30 -7.21 10.87
CA ASP A 429 20.02 -8.65 10.82
C ASP A 429 18.76 -9.01 11.62
N THR A 430 17.61 -8.81 10.99
CA THR A 430 16.29 -9.12 11.56
C THR A 430 15.72 -10.42 10.99
N ALA A 431 14.71 -10.98 11.66
CA ALA A 431 14.16 -12.30 11.34
C ALA A 431 13.63 -12.40 9.91
N LEU A 432 12.91 -11.36 9.43
CA LEU A 432 12.32 -11.31 8.09
C LEU A 432 13.07 -10.38 7.14
N GLY A 433 13.93 -9.50 7.66
CA GLY A 433 14.66 -8.53 6.85
C GLY A 433 13.78 -7.38 6.38
N VAL A 434 13.08 -6.73 7.31
CA VAL A 434 12.18 -5.60 7.01
C VAL A 434 12.95 -4.30 6.80
N THR A 435 12.45 -3.50 5.87
CA THR A 435 12.95 -2.17 5.51
C THR A 435 11.86 -1.12 5.64
N ILE A 436 12.25 0.09 6.00
CA ILE A 436 11.48 1.29 5.74
C ILE A 436 11.98 1.83 4.40
N GLN A 437 11.09 2.02 3.42
CA GLN A 437 11.42 2.42 2.05
C GLN A 437 11.83 3.91 1.94
N ASP A 438 12.60 4.41 2.90
CA ASP A 438 13.08 5.79 2.98
C ASP A 438 14.50 5.86 2.43
N THR A 439 14.63 5.70 1.12
CA THR A 439 15.91 5.84 0.40
C THR A 439 16.25 7.30 0.16
N THR A 440 17.53 7.67 0.21
CA THR A 440 17.97 9.02 -0.17
C THR A 440 17.60 9.29 -1.62
N ALA A 441 16.85 10.36 -1.83
CA ALA A 441 16.45 10.83 -3.15
C ALA A 441 16.49 12.36 -3.20
N ALA A 442 16.61 12.91 -4.41
CA ALA A 442 16.52 14.35 -4.63
C ALA A 442 15.09 14.87 -4.38
N ARG A 443 14.07 14.10 -4.78
CA ARG A 443 12.67 14.50 -4.74
C ARG A 443 11.76 13.39 -4.22
N ARG A 444 10.66 13.81 -3.60
CA ARG A 444 9.60 12.90 -3.17
C ARG A 444 8.71 12.49 -4.35
N GLU A 445 9.02 11.38 -4.98
CA GLU A 445 8.22 10.81 -6.07
C GLU A 445 7.25 9.70 -5.60
N ASN A 446 7.51 9.05 -4.45
CA ASN A 446 6.72 7.95 -3.89
C ASN A 446 6.49 8.09 -2.36
N ASP A 447 5.73 7.17 -1.74
CA ASP A 447 5.61 7.11 -0.27
C ASP A 447 6.82 6.40 0.36
N PHE A 448 7.89 7.18 0.56
CA PHE A 448 9.14 6.73 1.19
C PHE A 448 9.01 6.32 2.67
N SER A 449 7.80 6.22 3.21
CA SER A 449 7.60 5.79 4.59
C SER A 449 7.08 4.36 4.72
N ASP A 450 6.78 3.67 3.61
CA ASP A 450 6.21 2.33 3.65
C ASP A 450 7.17 1.30 4.25
N ILE A 451 6.61 0.44 5.10
CA ILE A 451 7.33 -0.70 5.67
C ILE A 451 7.11 -1.89 4.74
N GLY A 452 8.20 -2.58 4.38
CA GLY A 452 8.17 -3.68 3.44
C GLY A 452 9.23 -4.75 3.73
N LEU A 453 9.02 -5.95 3.18
CA LEU A 453 10.06 -6.97 3.11
C LEU A 453 11.16 -6.49 2.16
N ASP A 454 12.44 -6.57 2.56
CA ASP A 454 13.55 -6.26 1.67
C ASP A 454 13.59 -7.31 0.54
N PRO A 455 13.58 -6.93 -0.75
CA PRO A 455 13.67 -7.88 -1.87
C PRO A 455 14.93 -8.76 -1.87
N LYS A 456 15.96 -8.41 -1.09
CA LYS A 456 17.20 -9.20 -0.88
C LYS A 456 17.11 -10.18 0.31
N ARG A 457 15.95 -10.31 0.95
CA ARG A 457 15.68 -11.11 2.16
C ARG A 457 14.45 -12.01 1.93
N ILE A 458 13.78 -12.40 3.01
CA ILE A 458 12.60 -13.26 2.99
C ILE A 458 11.44 -12.53 2.32
N GLN A 459 10.81 -13.18 1.33
CA GLN A 459 9.57 -12.73 0.72
C GLN A 459 8.38 -13.49 1.29
N ARG A 460 7.17 -12.98 1.06
CA ARG A 460 5.94 -13.62 1.56
C ARG A 460 5.81 -15.08 1.13
N GLY A 461 6.14 -15.40 -0.12
CA GLY A 461 6.07 -16.77 -0.64
C GLY A 461 7.08 -17.72 0.00
N ASP A 462 8.20 -17.21 0.51
CA ASP A 462 9.22 -18.02 1.18
C ASP A 462 8.70 -18.58 2.53
N LEU A 463 7.78 -17.86 3.18
CA LEU A 463 7.17 -18.26 4.45
C LEU A 463 6.19 -19.43 4.31
N ASP A 464 5.68 -19.72 3.11
CA ASP A 464 4.68 -20.78 2.93
C ASP A 464 5.22 -22.17 3.26
N THR A 465 6.52 -22.40 3.05
CA THR A 465 7.16 -23.66 3.44
C THR A 465 7.13 -23.84 4.96
N PHE A 466 7.44 -22.79 5.72
CA PHE A 466 7.35 -22.78 7.18
C PHE A 466 5.89 -22.92 7.65
N PHE A 467 4.97 -22.13 7.10
CA PHE A 467 3.57 -22.21 7.48
C PHE A 467 2.93 -23.54 7.12
N SER A 468 3.35 -24.23 6.06
CA SER A 468 2.75 -25.53 5.70
C SER A 468 2.87 -26.60 6.80
N THR A 469 3.86 -26.45 7.69
CA THR A 469 4.15 -27.38 8.79
C THR A 469 3.95 -26.78 10.18
N LEU A 470 3.57 -25.50 10.27
CA LEU A 470 3.40 -24.79 11.54
C LEU A 470 2.32 -25.44 12.41
N ARG A 471 2.67 -25.64 13.68
CA ARG A 471 1.81 -26.25 14.69
C ARG A 471 1.61 -25.35 15.90
N ASP A 472 0.53 -25.58 16.62
CA ASP A 472 0.34 -24.98 17.95
C ASP A 472 1.12 -25.73 19.04
N ASP A 473 1.03 -25.24 20.28
CA ASP A 473 1.68 -25.82 21.47
C ASP A 473 1.21 -27.26 21.77
N ASP A 474 -0.02 -27.60 21.38
CA ASP A 474 -0.61 -28.93 21.49
C ASP A 474 -0.26 -29.83 20.30
N ASN A 475 0.65 -29.38 19.43
CA ASN A 475 1.15 -30.07 18.24
C ASN A 475 0.08 -30.27 17.14
N ASN A 476 -1.02 -29.52 17.17
CA ASN A 476 -2.03 -29.49 16.11
C ASN A 476 -1.54 -28.70 14.91
N LEU A 477 -1.84 -29.17 13.69
CA LEU A 477 -1.42 -28.51 12.46
C LEU A 477 -2.35 -27.34 12.11
N ILE A 478 -1.89 -26.10 12.31
CA ILE A 478 -2.71 -24.90 12.06
C ILE A 478 -2.32 -24.15 10.78
N GLY A 479 -1.05 -24.25 10.41
CA GLY A 479 -0.44 -23.40 9.41
C GLY A 479 -0.96 -23.51 7.97
N PRO A 480 -1.55 -24.64 7.52
CA PRO A 480 -2.21 -24.71 6.20
C PRO A 480 -3.33 -23.66 5.97
N THR A 481 -3.83 -23.01 7.01
CA THR A 481 -4.78 -21.88 6.86
C THR A 481 -4.13 -20.60 6.33
N PHE A 482 -2.81 -20.47 6.44
CA PHE A 482 -2.03 -19.27 6.10
C PHE A 482 -1.16 -19.42 4.84
N VAL A 483 -1.18 -20.55 4.13
CA VAL A 483 -0.26 -20.80 3.00
C VAL A 483 -0.84 -20.36 1.65
N GLN A 484 0.00 -19.79 0.79
CA GLN A 484 -0.22 -19.78 -0.66
C GLN A 484 0.25 -21.12 -1.19
N GLN A 485 -0.65 -21.99 -1.65
CA GLN A 485 -0.21 -23.25 -2.20
C GLN A 485 0.35 -23.06 -3.62
N ALA A 486 1.49 -23.67 -3.89
CA ALA A 486 2.27 -23.49 -5.12
C ALA A 486 1.58 -23.99 -6.41
N SER A 487 0.48 -24.73 -6.29
CA SER A 487 -0.27 -25.27 -7.43
C SER A 487 -1.70 -24.72 -7.47
N PRO A 488 -2.18 -24.27 -8.64
CA PRO A 488 -3.58 -23.90 -8.88
C PRO A 488 -4.55 -25.09 -8.86
N THR A 489 -4.23 -26.20 -8.21
CA THR A 489 -5.11 -27.37 -8.06
C THR A 489 -5.57 -27.57 -6.62
N GLN A 490 -5.06 -26.79 -5.67
CA GLN A 490 -5.47 -26.83 -4.28
C GLN A 490 -5.85 -25.41 -3.84
N PRO A 491 -6.98 -25.23 -3.14
CA PRO A 491 -7.38 -23.91 -2.67
C PRO A 491 -6.34 -23.39 -1.68
N GLN A 492 -6.03 -22.10 -1.80
CA GLN A 492 -5.23 -21.36 -0.85
C GLN A 492 -5.78 -21.48 0.57
N GLY A 493 -4.92 -21.31 1.57
CA GLY A 493 -5.36 -21.20 2.96
C GLY A 493 -6.38 -20.05 3.12
N LYS A 494 -7.51 -20.35 3.79
CA LYS A 494 -8.64 -19.40 3.92
C LYS A 494 -8.30 -18.08 4.63
N ASP A 495 -7.18 -18.05 5.35
CA ASP A 495 -6.70 -16.92 6.15
C ASP A 495 -5.33 -16.44 5.68
N TRP A 496 -4.92 -16.73 4.44
CA TRP A 496 -3.60 -16.38 3.91
C TRP A 496 -3.19 -14.90 4.07
N ASP A 497 -4.15 -13.98 3.96
CA ASP A 497 -3.96 -12.54 4.14
C ASP A 497 -3.97 -12.08 5.61
N ASN A 498 -4.40 -12.93 6.54
CA ASN A 498 -4.63 -12.54 7.94
C ASN A 498 -3.34 -12.66 8.78
N ILE A 499 -2.23 -12.17 8.24
CA ILE A 499 -0.91 -12.20 8.89
C ILE A 499 -0.51 -10.78 9.27
N VAL A 500 -0.23 -10.57 10.56
CA VAL A 500 0.19 -9.30 11.14
C VAL A 500 1.66 -9.39 11.51
N VAL A 501 2.53 -8.71 10.78
CA VAL A 501 3.93 -8.58 11.17
C VAL A 501 4.07 -7.39 12.10
N LEU A 502 4.08 -7.66 13.41
CA LEU A 502 4.36 -6.63 14.41
C LEU A 502 5.87 -6.40 14.45
N SER A 503 6.28 -5.21 14.02
CA SER A 503 7.66 -4.80 13.89
C SER A 503 8.07 -3.92 15.05
N ALA A 504 9.20 -4.21 15.67
CA ALA A 504 9.83 -3.43 16.74
C ALA A 504 10.43 -2.12 16.22
N ILE A 505 9.61 -1.27 15.59
CA ILE A 505 10.00 0.01 15.01
C ILE A 505 9.07 1.12 15.47
N ARG A 506 9.61 2.35 15.48
CA ARG A 506 8.90 3.57 15.92
C ARG A 506 8.46 4.46 14.75
N ARG A 507 8.87 4.10 13.54
CA ARG A 507 8.67 4.84 12.30
C ARG A 507 8.25 3.88 11.20
N GLY A 508 7.63 4.46 10.18
CA GLY A 508 7.14 3.77 9.00
C GLY A 508 5.61 3.75 8.97
N ARG A 509 5.07 3.71 7.76
CA ARG A 509 3.65 3.58 7.48
C ARG A 509 3.32 2.09 7.54
N ALA A 510 2.38 1.73 8.40
CA ALA A 510 1.76 0.42 8.37
C ALA A 510 1.08 0.24 7.00
N VAL A 511 1.22 -0.95 6.43
CA VAL A 511 0.67 -1.26 5.10
C VAL A 511 -0.01 -2.61 5.18
N ASN A 512 -1.28 -2.66 4.76
CA ASN A 512 -1.92 -3.92 4.38
C ASN A 512 -1.58 -4.25 2.92
N SER A 513 -0.71 -5.25 2.74
CA SER A 513 -0.31 -5.77 1.43
C SER A 513 -0.95 -7.12 1.18
N THR A 514 -0.89 -7.59 -0.07
CA THR A 514 -1.38 -8.92 -0.43
C THR A 514 -0.54 -10.00 0.28
N GLY A 515 -1.17 -10.72 1.20
CA GLY A 515 -0.63 -11.86 1.96
C GLY A 515 -0.14 -11.53 3.36
N TYR A 516 -0.05 -10.25 3.74
CA TYR A 516 0.42 -9.82 5.05
C TYR A 516 0.17 -8.33 5.28
N MET A 517 0.15 -7.91 6.54
CA MET A 517 0.19 -6.50 6.92
C MET A 517 1.30 -6.20 7.92
N PHE A 518 1.90 -5.02 7.79
CA PHE A 518 2.88 -4.51 8.76
C PHE A 518 2.20 -3.65 9.82
N SER A 519 2.61 -3.85 11.06
CA SER A 519 2.25 -2.99 12.20
C SER A 519 3.51 -2.58 12.95
N VAL A 520 3.47 -1.41 13.58
CA VAL A 520 4.60 -0.84 14.32
C VAL A 520 4.30 -0.78 15.82
N VAL A 521 5.32 -0.91 16.66
CA VAL A 521 5.15 -0.75 18.12
C VAL A 521 4.87 0.70 18.52
N GLU A 522 5.28 1.68 17.71
CA GLU A 522 4.99 3.10 17.93
C GLU A 522 4.92 3.84 16.58
N LYS A 523 3.99 4.81 16.44
CA LYS A 523 3.82 5.63 15.23
C LYS A 523 4.23 7.07 15.48
N ALA A 524 5.52 7.37 15.39
CA ALA A 524 6.02 8.75 15.39
C ALA A 524 5.54 9.52 14.15
N SER A 525 5.26 10.81 14.27
CA SER A 525 5.03 11.71 13.14
C SER A 525 6.30 11.79 12.27
N TYR A 526 6.14 11.82 10.94
CA TYR A 526 7.27 11.90 10.00
C TYR A 526 8.18 13.12 10.29
N SER A 527 7.58 14.26 10.66
CA SER A 527 8.30 15.50 11.02
C SER A 527 9.11 15.43 12.32
N ASP A 528 8.76 14.51 13.23
CA ASP A 528 9.44 14.33 14.52
C ASP A 528 10.33 13.09 14.58
N ALA A 529 10.30 12.26 13.53
CA ALA A 529 11.06 11.04 13.43
C ALA A 529 12.56 11.33 13.46
N LYS A 530 13.19 11.01 14.58
CA LYS A 530 14.64 11.10 14.79
C LYS A 530 15.11 9.72 15.17
N GLU A 531 16.07 9.20 14.43
CA GLU A 531 16.73 7.96 14.82
C GLU A 531 17.80 8.26 15.86
N ILE A 532 17.87 7.42 16.89
CA ILE A 532 19.00 7.45 17.83
C ILE A 532 20.09 6.58 17.24
N LEU A 533 21.30 7.13 17.09
CA LEU A 533 22.43 6.41 16.51
C LEU A 533 23.47 6.12 17.60
N ILE A 534 24.13 4.97 17.50
CA ILE A 534 25.20 4.56 18.41
C ILE A 534 26.54 5.04 17.83
N GLY A 535 27.30 5.81 18.62
CA GLY A 535 28.61 6.31 18.25
C GLY A 535 28.75 7.81 18.55
N ASP A 536 29.77 8.43 17.94
CA ASP A 536 30.03 9.87 18.01
C ASP A 536 30.29 10.45 16.60
N LEU A 537 30.51 11.76 16.51
CA LEU A 537 30.76 12.42 15.22
C LEU A 537 32.07 11.97 14.56
N ALA A 538 33.01 11.37 15.30
CA ALA A 538 34.23 10.79 14.75
C ALA A 538 33.94 9.42 14.08
N THR A 539 32.95 8.69 14.58
CA THR A 539 32.51 7.40 14.07
C THR A 539 31.71 7.57 12.78
N LEU A 540 32.19 6.93 11.69
CA LEU A 540 31.54 6.95 10.38
C LEU A 540 30.51 5.83 10.20
N ARG A 541 30.72 4.67 10.81
CA ARG A 541 29.76 3.56 10.81
C ARG A 541 28.89 3.62 12.05
N VAL A 542 27.73 4.27 11.95
CA VAL A 542 26.82 4.44 13.08
C VAL A 542 25.54 3.62 12.86
N PRO A 543 25.33 2.53 13.62
CA PRO A 543 24.07 1.81 13.58
C PRO A 543 22.97 2.59 14.30
N ILE A 544 21.74 2.40 13.84
CA ILE A 544 20.55 2.83 14.59
C ILE A 544 20.47 2.00 15.88
N ALA A 545 20.28 2.68 16.99
CA ALA A 545 20.14 2.07 18.30
C ALA A 545 18.96 1.06 18.33
N PRO A 546 19.00 0.06 19.23
CA PRO A 546 17.85 -0.80 19.49
C PRO A 546 16.59 0.02 19.76
N THR A 547 15.44 -0.47 19.30
CA THR A 547 14.17 0.19 19.56
C THR A 547 13.83 0.09 21.04
N ASP A 548 13.54 1.24 21.65
CA ASP A 548 12.95 1.30 22.97
C ASP A 548 11.48 0.84 22.87
N LEU A 549 11.16 -0.27 23.50
CA LEU A 549 9.86 -0.91 23.39
C LEU A 549 8.91 -0.35 24.46
N PRO A 550 7.68 0.03 24.10
CA PRO A 550 6.72 0.48 25.10
C PRO A 550 6.21 -0.72 25.92
N ASP A 551 5.72 -0.46 27.14
CA ASP A 551 5.09 -1.50 27.98
C ASP A 551 3.74 -1.98 27.40
N LYS A 552 3.10 -1.14 26.57
CA LYS A 552 1.81 -1.38 25.90
C LYS A 552 1.81 -0.73 24.54
N LEU A 553 1.05 -1.28 23.58
CA LEU A 553 0.92 -0.61 22.30
C LEU A 553 0.22 0.74 22.48
N PRO A 554 0.81 1.85 22.00
CA PRO A 554 0.17 3.16 22.02
C PRO A 554 -1.15 3.12 21.27
N LEU A 555 -2.08 3.96 21.70
CA LEU A 555 -3.41 4.06 21.10
C LEU A 555 -3.39 4.22 19.58
N LYS A 556 -2.53 5.11 19.08
CA LYS A 556 -2.37 5.38 17.65
C LYS A 556 -1.90 4.15 16.87
N SER A 557 -0.99 3.35 17.45
CA SER A 557 -0.54 2.09 16.85
C SER A 557 -1.69 1.09 16.80
N LYS A 558 -2.38 0.85 17.92
CA LYS A 558 -3.55 -0.07 17.98
C LYS A 558 -4.59 0.28 16.92
N ASN A 559 -4.91 1.57 16.79
CA ASN A 559 -5.88 2.05 15.81
C ASN A 559 -5.42 1.82 14.37
N THR A 560 -4.17 2.15 14.07
CA THR A 560 -3.58 1.88 12.74
C THR A 560 -3.64 0.37 12.45
N THR A 561 -3.23 -0.49 13.39
CA THR A 561 -3.31 -1.95 13.24
C THR A 561 -4.75 -2.43 13.00
N THR A 562 -5.74 -1.86 13.71
CA THR A 562 -7.16 -2.21 13.52
C THR A 562 -7.70 -1.72 12.18
N HIS A 563 -7.31 -0.53 11.74
CA HIS A 563 -7.64 0.03 10.43
C HIS A 563 -7.09 -0.88 9.32
N GLU A 564 -5.80 -1.22 9.36
CA GLU A 564 -5.20 -2.14 8.39
C GLU A 564 -5.88 -3.51 8.44
N LEU A 565 -6.18 -4.05 9.62
CA LEU A 565 -6.89 -5.32 9.77
C LEU A 565 -8.28 -5.31 9.10
N CYS A 566 -8.96 -4.16 9.07
CA CYS A 566 -10.29 -4.04 8.48
C CYS A 566 -10.27 -4.22 6.95
N HIS A 567 -9.17 -3.90 6.27
CA HIS A 567 -9.01 -4.17 4.84
C HIS A 567 -9.06 -5.67 4.54
N SER A 568 -8.48 -6.49 5.42
CA SER A 568 -8.60 -7.95 5.38
C SER A 568 -10.02 -8.45 5.64
N PHE A 569 -11.05 -7.60 5.71
CA PHE A 569 -12.46 -8.01 5.80
C PHE A 569 -13.38 -7.24 4.84
N GLY A 570 -12.82 -6.67 3.76
CA GLY A 570 -13.61 -6.08 2.66
C GLY A 570 -14.06 -4.65 2.93
N LEU A 571 -13.25 -3.90 3.68
CA LEU A 571 -13.38 -2.46 3.90
C LEU A 571 -12.27 -1.71 3.16
N ASP A 572 -12.59 -0.52 2.66
CA ASP A 572 -11.65 0.38 1.98
C ASP A 572 -11.43 1.67 2.77
N ASP A 573 -10.46 2.44 2.32
CA ASP A 573 -10.20 3.78 2.81
C ASP A 573 -11.37 4.72 2.49
N GLU A 574 -11.87 5.44 3.50
CA GLU A 574 -12.94 6.44 3.40
C GLU A 574 -12.40 7.88 3.36
N TYR A 575 -11.07 8.04 3.27
CA TYR A 575 -10.39 9.33 3.21
C TYR A 575 -9.87 9.65 1.81
N GLY A 576 -9.70 10.94 1.53
CA GLY A 576 -8.90 11.45 0.42
C GLY A 576 -7.45 11.67 0.82
N GLU A 577 -6.53 11.60 -0.14
CA GLU A 577 -5.09 11.77 0.07
C GLU A 577 -4.75 13.15 0.67
N ASN A 578 -3.56 13.29 1.25
CA ASN A 578 -3.12 14.58 1.75
C ASN A 578 -2.85 15.53 0.56
N PRO A 579 -3.49 16.71 0.52
CA PRO A 579 -3.24 17.68 -0.53
C PRO A 579 -1.79 18.16 -0.46
N PRO A 580 -1.14 18.36 -1.61
CA PRO A 580 0.25 18.82 -1.67
C PRO A 580 0.41 20.25 -1.14
N LEU A 581 -0.64 21.07 -1.23
CA LEU A 581 -0.63 22.48 -0.83
C LEU A 581 -1.82 22.80 0.08
N GLU A 582 -1.61 23.65 1.08
CA GLU A 582 -2.67 24.12 1.98
C GLU A 582 -3.78 24.89 1.24
N SER A 583 -3.44 25.57 0.13
CA SER A 583 -4.41 26.29 -0.70
C SER A 583 -5.49 25.38 -1.31
N TYR A 584 -5.25 24.07 -1.40
CA TYR A 584 -6.20 23.11 -1.95
C TYR A 584 -7.36 22.85 -0.98
N LYS A 585 -7.18 23.06 0.33
CA LYS A 585 -8.19 22.74 1.34
C LYS A 585 -9.50 23.47 1.09
N ASN A 586 -10.61 22.76 1.23
CA ASN A 586 -11.98 23.24 1.03
C ASN A 586 -12.28 23.75 -0.40
N LYS A 587 -11.36 23.58 -1.34
CA LYS A 587 -11.60 23.89 -2.74
C LYS A 587 -12.49 22.82 -3.37
N PRO A 588 -13.39 23.20 -4.30
CA PRO A 588 -14.08 22.23 -5.13
C PRO A 588 -13.09 21.33 -5.88
N VAL A 589 -13.40 20.04 -6.03
CA VAL A 589 -12.55 19.09 -6.76
C VAL A 589 -12.36 19.46 -8.25
N ASN A 590 -13.24 20.31 -8.78
CA ASN A 590 -13.17 20.86 -10.14
C ASN A 590 -12.61 22.29 -10.20
N ASP A 591 -12.07 22.84 -9.11
CA ASP A 591 -11.35 24.12 -9.14
C ASP A 591 -10.08 23.97 -10.01
N PRO A 592 -9.77 24.90 -10.94
CA PRO A 592 -8.61 24.81 -11.83
C PRO A 592 -7.27 24.59 -11.11
N MET A 593 -7.16 25.02 -9.84
CA MET A 593 -5.95 24.85 -9.03
C MET A 593 -5.74 23.39 -8.57
N VAL A 594 -6.81 22.59 -8.48
CA VAL A 594 -6.75 21.22 -7.95
C VAL A 594 -7.16 20.16 -8.98
N SER A 595 -7.86 20.53 -10.04
CA SER A 595 -8.41 19.58 -11.02
C SER A 595 -7.34 18.76 -11.75
N GLY A 596 -6.09 19.22 -11.78
CA GLY A 596 -4.94 18.48 -12.32
C GLY A 596 -4.31 17.48 -11.34
N TRP A 597 -4.70 17.49 -10.06
CA TRP A 597 -4.18 16.58 -9.05
C TRP A 597 -4.90 15.22 -9.12
N SER A 598 -4.13 14.13 -9.22
CA SER A 598 -4.65 12.77 -9.43
C SER A 598 -5.64 12.28 -8.37
N PHE A 599 -5.55 12.81 -7.14
CA PHE A 599 -6.42 12.43 -6.02
C PHE A 599 -7.62 13.38 -5.82
N ALA A 600 -7.77 14.41 -6.66
CA ALA A 600 -8.92 15.31 -6.56
C ALA A 600 -10.22 14.58 -6.92
N THR A 601 -10.24 13.83 -8.04
CA THR A 601 -11.43 13.12 -8.54
C THR A 601 -11.10 11.67 -8.87
N TYR A 602 -11.96 10.76 -8.43
CA TYR A 602 -11.89 9.34 -8.76
C TYR A 602 -12.13 9.09 -10.25
N THR A 603 -11.14 8.49 -10.93
CA THR A 603 -11.21 8.20 -12.38
C THR A 603 -11.11 6.72 -12.73
N LYS A 604 -10.90 5.83 -11.73
CA LYS A 604 -10.83 4.39 -11.95
C LYS A 604 -12.23 3.83 -12.32
N ALA A 605 -12.29 2.58 -12.79
CA ALA A 605 -13.56 1.94 -13.13
C ALA A 605 -14.42 1.69 -11.88
N ALA A 606 -15.75 1.80 -12.01
CA ALA A 606 -16.67 1.56 -10.90
C ALA A 606 -16.51 0.17 -10.25
N SER A 607 -16.14 -0.82 -11.05
CA SER A 607 -15.85 -2.19 -10.58
C SER A 607 -14.67 -2.30 -9.62
N SER A 608 -13.76 -1.32 -9.58
CA SER A 608 -12.58 -1.33 -8.70
C SER A 608 -12.95 -1.27 -7.22
N VAL A 609 -14.12 -0.71 -6.87
CA VAL A 609 -14.61 -0.62 -5.47
C VAL A 609 -15.82 -1.53 -5.20
N ASP A 610 -16.19 -2.42 -6.12
CA ASP A 610 -17.29 -3.38 -5.90
C ASP A 610 -17.00 -4.32 -4.72
N TRP A 611 -15.72 -4.57 -4.45
CA TRP A 611 -15.19 -5.44 -3.39
C TRP A 611 -15.38 -4.87 -1.98
N SER A 612 -15.48 -3.55 -1.89
CA SER A 612 -15.44 -2.83 -0.62
C SER A 612 -16.85 -2.45 -0.16
N SER A 613 -17.21 -2.77 1.08
CA SER A 613 -18.60 -2.58 1.55
C SER A 613 -18.96 -1.13 1.86
N ASN A 614 -17.95 -0.27 2.06
CA ASN A 614 -18.06 1.10 2.59
C ASN A 614 -17.68 2.20 1.59
N VAL A 615 -17.41 1.86 0.32
CA VAL A 615 -17.19 2.85 -0.74
C VAL A 615 -18.02 2.53 -1.98
N GLN A 616 -18.43 3.57 -2.72
CA GLN A 616 -19.21 3.45 -3.94
C GLN A 616 -18.92 4.62 -4.89
N VAL A 617 -18.69 4.33 -6.17
CA VAL A 617 -18.43 5.39 -7.17
C VAL A 617 -19.70 6.17 -7.48
N ARG A 618 -19.56 7.49 -7.66
CA ARG A 618 -20.66 8.41 -8.00
C ARG A 618 -21.46 7.96 -9.22
N ALA A 619 -20.79 7.46 -10.26
CA ALA A 619 -21.42 7.02 -11.50
C ALA A 619 -22.48 5.92 -11.29
N ASP A 620 -22.33 5.06 -10.28
CA ASP A 620 -23.30 4.01 -9.96
C ASP A 620 -24.61 4.56 -9.37
N LEU A 621 -24.57 5.77 -8.82
CA LEU A 621 -25.72 6.43 -8.22
C LEU A 621 -26.49 7.32 -9.20
N GLU A 622 -25.83 7.75 -10.26
CA GLU A 622 -26.38 8.76 -11.17
C GLU A 622 -27.49 8.22 -12.09
N VAL A 623 -28.56 8.99 -12.21
CA VAL A 623 -29.67 8.75 -13.14
C VAL A 623 -29.92 9.98 -14.00
N PRO A 624 -30.28 9.82 -15.29
CA PRO A 624 -30.68 10.94 -16.13
C PRO A 624 -31.89 11.68 -15.56
N VAL A 625 -31.91 13.00 -15.70
CA VAL A 625 -33.07 13.84 -15.33
C VAL A 625 -33.67 14.55 -16.53
N SER A 626 -34.97 14.87 -16.45
CA SER A 626 -35.73 15.47 -17.56
C SER A 626 -35.23 16.85 -17.98
N SER A 627 -34.56 17.56 -17.08
CA SER A 627 -33.93 18.87 -17.35
C SER A 627 -32.61 18.78 -18.12
N GLY A 628 -32.13 17.56 -18.43
CA GLY A 628 -30.77 17.32 -18.90
C GLY A 628 -29.77 17.16 -17.74
N GLY A 629 -28.74 16.34 -17.96
CA GLY A 629 -27.76 15.96 -16.94
C GLY A 629 -28.16 14.72 -16.14
N THR A 630 -27.46 14.51 -15.02
CA THR A 630 -27.70 13.41 -14.07
C THR A 630 -27.91 13.93 -12.65
N GLN A 631 -28.60 13.15 -11.82
CA GLN A 631 -28.68 13.38 -10.39
C GLN A 631 -28.42 12.09 -9.63
N ILE A 632 -28.01 12.18 -8.36
CA ILE A 632 -27.86 11.04 -7.47
C ILE A 632 -29.25 10.45 -7.18
N GLN A 633 -29.39 9.13 -7.31
CA GLN A 633 -30.56 8.37 -6.88
C GLN A 633 -30.24 7.64 -5.56
N PRO A 634 -30.72 8.13 -4.40
CA PRO A 634 -30.40 7.57 -3.09
C PRO A 634 -30.77 6.09 -2.94
N TYR A 635 -31.79 5.63 -3.66
CA TYR A 635 -32.17 4.21 -3.63
C TYR A 635 -31.15 3.26 -4.29
N ARG A 636 -30.16 3.78 -5.03
CA ARG A 636 -29.02 3.04 -5.59
C ARG A 636 -27.83 2.92 -4.63
N ILE A 637 -27.90 3.53 -3.44
CA ILE A 637 -26.84 3.44 -2.44
C ILE A 637 -26.55 1.97 -2.09
N LYS A 638 -25.25 1.62 -2.04
CA LYS A 638 -24.74 0.27 -1.83
C LYS A 638 -25.09 -0.26 -0.45
N TRP A 639 -24.89 0.55 0.58
CA TRP A 639 -25.09 0.20 2.00
C TRP A 639 -26.54 0.29 2.51
N ARG A 640 -27.52 0.16 1.61
CA ARG A 640 -28.94 -0.09 1.93
C ARG A 640 -29.17 -1.53 2.39
N TYR A 641 -28.55 -1.90 3.51
CA TYR A 641 -28.67 -3.23 4.09
C TYR A 641 -29.82 -3.28 5.06
N HIS A 642 -30.65 -4.34 5.00
CA HIS A 642 -31.64 -4.58 6.04
C HIS A 642 -30.95 -4.66 7.42
N ARG A 643 -31.57 -4.01 8.40
CA ARG A 643 -31.33 -4.31 9.81
C ARG A 643 -31.87 -5.70 10.08
N ILE A 644 -31.09 -6.52 10.77
CA ILE A 644 -31.33 -7.96 10.90
C ILE A 644 -31.57 -8.31 12.36
N GLN A 645 -32.66 -9.03 12.63
CA GLN A 645 -32.96 -9.55 13.96
C GLN A 645 -32.30 -10.89 14.21
N LYS A 646 -32.33 -11.79 13.22
CA LYS A 646 -31.82 -13.17 13.31
C LYS A 646 -31.16 -13.57 12.01
N CYS A 647 -30.13 -14.41 12.10
CA CYS A 647 -29.36 -14.81 10.93
C CYS A 647 -28.77 -16.20 11.11
N GLY A 648 -28.78 -16.99 10.04
CA GLY A 648 -28.10 -18.28 9.95
C GLY A 648 -27.30 -18.41 8.66
N VAL A 649 -26.23 -19.20 8.70
CA VAL A 649 -25.37 -19.51 7.56
C VAL A 649 -25.84 -20.82 6.93
N VAL A 650 -26.14 -20.78 5.63
CA VAL A 650 -26.60 -21.93 4.86
C VAL A 650 -25.40 -22.80 4.46
N THR A 651 -25.48 -24.09 4.77
CA THR A 651 -24.48 -25.12 4.38
C THR A 651 -24.94 -25.97 3.21
N ASN A 652 -26.26 -26.07 3.00
CA ASN A 652 -26.85 -26.74 1.85
C ASN A 652 -28.18 -26.08 1.46
N ILE A 653 -28.49 -26.06 0.17
CA ILE A 653 -29.75 -25.55 -0.37
C ILE A 653 -30.32 -26.53 -1.40
N THR A 654 -31.63 -26.77 -1.33
CA THR A 654 -32.36 -27.58 -2.32
C THR A 654 -33.64 -26.85 -2.70
N VAL A 655 -33.89 -26.71 -3.99
CA VAL A 655 -35.04 -25.95 -4.52
C VAL A 655 -35.91 -26.88 -5.36
N THR A 656 -37.14 -27.09 -4.92
CA THR A 656 -38.14 -27.93 -5.61
C THR A 656 -39.39 -27.08 -5.84
N SER A 657 -39.57 -26.61 -7.09
CA SER A 657 -40.62 -25.64 -7.42
C SER A 657 -40.54 -24.39 -6.52
N ASN A 658 -41.58 -24.08 -5.75
CA ASN A 658 -41.64 -22.93 -4.85
C ASN A 658 -41.21 -23.25 -3.40
N GLN A 659 -40.76 -24.48 -3.13
CA GLN A 659 -40.25 -24.90 -1.84
C GLN A 659 -38.72 -24.87 -1.85
N ILE A 660 -38.14 -24.23 -0.84
CA ILE A 660 -36.68 -24.12 -0.66
C ILE A 660 -36.35 -24.76 0.68
N GLU A 661 -35.55 -25.82 0.65
CA GLU A 661 -35.02 -26.46 1.86
C GLU A 661 -33.58 -26.02 2.10
N LEU A 662 -33.31 -25.55 3.30
CA LEU A 662 -31.98 -25.13 3.73
C LEU A 662 -31.49 -26.04 4.85
N THR A 663 -30.22 -26.41 4.80
CA THR A 663 -29.47 -26.85 5.98
C THR A 663 -28.63 -25.66 6.47
N LEU A 664 -28.70 -25.36 7.76
CA LEU A 664 -27.92 -24.30 8.38
C LEU A 664 -26.73 -24.88 9.17
N GLN A 665 -25.77 -24.03 9.51
CA GLN A 665 -24.75 -24.38 10.49
C GLN A 665 -25.37 -24.79 11.83
N ASN A 666 -24.63 -25.63 12.58
CA ASN A 666 -25.14 -26.31 13.76
C ASN A 666 -25.73 -25.34 14.81
N GLY A 667 -26.95 -25.63 15.29
CA GLY A 667 -27.68 -24.86 16.28
C GLY A 667 -28.40 -23.62 15.74
N GLN A 668 -28.15 -23.19 14.50
CA GLN A 668 -28.65 -21.91 13.99
C GLN A 668 -30.11 -21.96 13.51
N ALA A 669 -30.69 -23.13 13.27
CA ALA A 669 -32.10 -23.24 12.86
C ALA A 669 -33.08 -22.94 14.00
N ALA A 670 -32.67 -23.14 15.26
CA ALA A 670 -33.52 -22.99 16.44
C ALA A 670 -34.04 -21.55 16.66
N GLN A 671 -33.37 -20.55 16.09
CA GLN A 671 -33.76 -19.14 16.25
C GLN A 671 -34.95 -18.74 15.36
N PHE A 672 -35.24 -19.49 14.30
CA PHE A 672 -36.30 -19.15 13.35
C PHE A 672 -37.67 -19.67 13.82
N THR A 673 -38.73 -19.06 13.31
CA THR A 673 -40.12 -19.42 13.64
C THR A 673 -40.96 -19.44 12.36
N ALA A 674 -41.91 -20.35 12.27
CA ALA A 674 -42.84 -20.42 11.15
C ALA A 674 -43.62 -19.11 10.96
N ASN A 675 -44.05 -18.85 9.72
CA ASN A 675 -44.77 -17.65 9.27
C ASN A 675 -44.01 -16.34 9.44
N LYS A 676 -42.68 -16.38 9.60
CA LYS A 676 -41.83 -15.18 9.60
C LYS A 676 -41.27 -14.90 8.21
N PRO A 677 -41.18 -13.61 7.80
CA PRO A 677 -40.52 -13.23 6.56
C PRO A 677 -39.01 -13.39 6.73
N VAL A 678 -38.37 -13.94 5.70
CA VAL A 678 -36.91 -14.08 5.64
C VAL A 678 -36.39 -13.80 4.25
N PHE A 679 -35.09 -13.52 4.16
CA PHE A 679 -34.38 -13.28 2.91
C PHE A 679 -33.14 -14.17 2.83
N LEU A 680 -32.76 -14.55 1.62
CA LEU A 680 -31.46 -15.11 1.30
C LEU A 680 -30.54 -14.01 0.76
N ARG A 681 -29.29 -13.99 1.22
CA ARG A 681 -28.25 -13.09 0.71
C ARG A 681 -26.99 -13.88 0.42
N LYS A 682 -26.49 -13.81 -0.81
CA LYS A 682 -25.22 -14.43 -1.21
C LYS A 682 -24.08 -13.44 -0.94
N ARG A 683 -22.98 -13.94 -0.38
CA ARG A 683 -21.76 -13.18 -0.08
C ARG A 683 -20.55 -13.97 -0.55
N ARG A 684 -19.47 -13.27 -0.91
CA ARG A 684 -18.18 -13.89 -1.22
C ARG A 684 -17.39 -14.16 0.05
N ARG A 685 -16.70 -15.30 0.11
CA ARG A 685 -15.70 -15.62 1.13
C ARG A 685 -14.31 -15.18 0.66
N ASN A 686 -13.36 -15.10 1.59
CA ASN A 686 -11.96 -14.81 1.28
C ASN A 686 -11.36 -15.90 0.40
N THR A 687 -11.14 -15.59 -0.87
CA THR A 687 -10.63 -16.53 -1.86
C THR A 687 -9.90 -15.79 -2.96
N THR A 688 -9.07 -16.51 -3.70
CA THR A 688 -8.45 -16.01 -4.92
C THR A 688 -9.49 -15.83 -6.00
N VAL A 689 -9.62 -14.59 -6.44
CA VAL A 689 -10.39 -14.21 -7.61
C VAL A 689 -9.42 -13.93 -8.75
N TYR A 690 -9.74 -14.42 -9.93
CA TYR A 690 -8.97 -14.16 -11.14
C TYR A 690 -9.68 -13.12 -11.97
N PHE A 691 -8.99 -12.05 -12.34
CA PHE A 691 -9.54 -10.91 -13.05
C PHE A 691 -9.02 -10.83 -14.46
N ILE A 692 -9.91 -10.65 -15.43
CA ILE A 692 -9.58 -10.33 -16.81
C ILE A 692 -9.49 -8.81 -16.94
N HIS A 693 -8.29 -8.30 -17.22
CA HIS A 693 -8.00 -6.90 -17.49
C HIS A 693 -7.79 -6.69 -19.00
N SER A 694 -8.31 -5.59 -19.53
CA SER A 694 -7.98 -5.13 -20.88
C SER A 694 -6.73 -4.25 -20.86
N ARG A 695 -5.89 -4.38 -21.88
CA ARG A 695 -4.72 -3.52 -22.19
C ARG A 695 -4.93 -2.67 -23.45
N ALA A 696 -6.14 -2.67 -24.01
CA ALA A 696 -6.41 -2.13 -25.36
C ALA A 696 -6.23 -0.59 -25.48
N THR A 697 -5.94 0.12 -24.39
CA THR A 697 -5.82 1.60 -24.37
C THR A 697 -4.62 2.09 -23.54
N GLY A 698 -3.65 1.23 -23.21
CA GLY A 698 -2.57 1.58 -22.28
C GLY A 698 -3.03 1.70 -20.81
N GLN A 699 -4.34 1.66 -20.54
CA GLN A 699 -4.89 1.56 -19.20
C GLN A 699 -5.29 0.11 -18.89
N ASP A 700 -4.75 -0.41 -17.80
CA ASP A 700 -5.12 -1.72 -17.26
C ASP A 700 -6.50 -1.63 -16.59
N ARG A 701 -7.54 -2.03 -17.33
CA ARG A 701 -8.93 -1.93 -16.85
C ARG A 701 -9.47 -3.31 -16.50
N LEU A 702 -9.94 -3.50 -15.28
CA LEU A 702 -10.72 -4.68 -14.87
C LEU A 702 -12.01 -4.77 -15.69
N ILE A 703 -12.23 -5.89 -16.38
CA ILE A 703 -13.43 -6.12 -17.22
C ILE A 703 -14.31 -7.23 -16.66
N ALA A 704 -13.70 -8.33 -16.20
CA ALA A 704 -14.45 -9.48 -15.69
C ALA A 704 -13.68 -10.26 -14.60
N SER A 705 -14.38 -11.06 -13.81
CA SER A 705 -13.82 -12.04 -12.88
C SER A 705 -14.14 -13.46 -13.35
N VAL A 706 -13.19 -14.38 -13.24
CA VAL A 706 -13.35 -15.80 -13.55
C VAL A 706 -13.88 -16.53 -12.32
N ILE A 707 -14.96 -17.27 -12.50
CA ILE A 707 -15.57 -18.17 -11.51
C ILE A 707 -14.96 -19.57 -11.61
N THR A 708 -14.86 -20.11 -12.83
CA THR A 708 -14.46 -21.52 -13.06
C THR A 708 -13.54 -21.61 -14.29
N PRO A 709 -12.44 -22.38 -14.26
CA PRO A 709 -11.94 -23.13 -13.12
C PRO A 709 -11.35 -22.21 -12.05
N ASN A 710 -11.54 -22.58 -10.78
CA ASN A 710 -10.85 -21.99 -9.65
C ASN A 710 -10.16 -23.12 -8.85
N PRO A 711 -8.82 -23.13 -8.75
CA PRO A 711 -7.93 -22.10 -9.26
C PRO A 711 -7.76 -22.13 -10.79
N LEU A 712 -7.44 -20.98 -11.39
CA LEU A 712 -7.15 -20.89 -12.82
C LEU A 712 -5.79 -21.55 -13.11
N PRO A 713 -5.63 -22.38 -14.15
CA PRO A 713 -4.33 -22.94 -14.50
C PRO A 713 -3.26 -21.85 -14.66
N ALA A 714 -2.09 -22.02 -14.05
CA ALA A 714 -1.03 -21.00 -13.97
C ALA A 714 -0.59 -20.50 -15.35
N GLY A 715 -0.63 -21.38 -16.36
CA GLY A 715 -0.39 -21.03 -17.74
C GLY A 715 -1.37 -20.02 -18.32
N PHE A 716 -2.50 -19.69 -17.69
CA PHE A 716 -3.45 -18.66 -18.15
C PHE A 716 -3.46 -17.42 -17.25
N VAL A 717 -2.67 -17.40 -16.17
CA VAL A 717 -2.43 -16.18 -15.39
C VAL A 717 -1.38 -15.33 -16.12
N ASN A 718 -1.60 -14.01 -16.18
CA ASN A 718 -0.95 -13.00 -17.02
C ASN A 718 -1.53 -12.90 -18.44
N ALA A 719 -0.71 -12.54 -19.44
CA ALA A 719 -1.17 -12.24 -20.78
C ALA A 719 -1.94 -13.41 -21.44
N VAL A 720 -3.13 -13.11 -21.95
CA VAL A 720 -4.01 -14.06 -22.67
C VAL A 720 -4.70 -13.36 -23.85
N ASP A 721 -5.15 -14.15 -24.81
CA ASP A 721 -6.09 -13.73 -25.85
C ASP A 721 -7.49 -14.27 -25.55
N ILE A 722 -8.52 -13.53 -25.94
CA ILE A 722 -9.90 -14.03 -25.95
C ILE A 722 -10.27 -14.39 -27.39
N THR A 723 -10.60 -15.66 -27.64
CA THR A 723 -10.87 -16.16 -29.00
C THR A 723 -12.35 -16.43 -29.27
N ALA A 724 -13.16 -16.63 -28.23
CA ALA A 724 -14.61 -16.79 -28.35
C ALA A 724 -15.32 -16.34 -27.06
N ILE A 725 -16.56 -15.87 -27.20
CA ILE A 725 -17.40 -15.41 -26.09
C ILE A 725 -18.79 -16.04 -26.25
N ASP A 726 -19.28 -16.67 -25.20
CA ASP A 726 -20.62 -17.22 -25.07
C ASP A 726 -21.35 -16.44 -23.95
N VAL A 727 -22.05 -15.38 -24.36
CA VAL A 727 -22.78 -14.48 -23.47
C VAL A 727 -23.94 -15.19 -22.77
N ALA A 728 -24.55 -16.19 -23.40
CA ALA A 728 -25.72 -16.86 -22.84
C ALA A 728 -25.38 -17.70 -21.59
N ASN A 729 -24.16 -18.22 -21.54
CA ASN A 729 -23.68 -19.07 -20.45
C ASN A 729 -22.56 -18.41 -19.62
N ASP A 730 -22.29 -17.12 -19.84
CA ASP A 730 -21.20 -16.37 -19.22
C ASP A 730 -19.84 -17.08 -19.36
N ARG A 731 -19.53 -17.57 -20.57
CA ARG A 731 -18.30 -18.31 -20.86
C ARG A 731 -17.42 -17.59 -21.86
N VAL A 732 -16.12 -17.75 -21.70
CA VAL A 732 -15.09 -17.11 -22.51
C VAL A 732 -14.02 -18.14 -22.83
N THR A 733 -13.58 -18.20 -24.08
CA THR A 733 -12.44 -19.05 -24.48
C THR A 733 -11.17 -18.21 -24.48
N LEU A 734 -10.26 -18.56 -23.58
CA LEU A 734 -8.93 -17.98 -23.47
C LEU A 734 -7.94 -18.77 -24.32
N ARG A 735 -6.93 -18.10 -24.84
CA ARG A 735 -5.78 -18.71 -25.52
C ARG A 735 -4.46 -18.13 -25.01
N ARG A 736 -3.46 -19.00 -24.80
CA ARG A 736 -2.06 -18.61 -24.61
C ARG A 736 -1.16 -19.58 -25.37
N GLY A 737 -0.39 -19.07 -26.33
CA GLY A 737 0.33 -19.91 -27.27
C GLY A 737 -0.63 -20.83 -28.03
N THR A 738 -0.40 -22.15 -27.94
CA THR A 738 -1.27 -23.18 -28.54
C THR A 738 -2.35 -23.70 -27.60
N ALA A 739 -2.29 -23.37 -26.30
CA ALA A 739 -3.24 -23.85 -25.31
C ALA A 739 -4.50 -22.97 -25.28
N THR A 740 -5.67 -23.62 -25.13
CA THR A 740 -6.97 -22.95 -24.95
C THR A 740 -7.65 -23.41 -23.67
N LEU A 741 -8.37 -22.51 -23.01
CA LEU A 741 -9.14 -22.79 -21.79
C LEU A 741 -10.50 -22.08 -21.86
N ILE A 742 -11.58 -22.82 -21.65
CA ILE A 742 -12.90 -22.22 -21.45
C ILE A 742 -13.03 -21.86 -19.98
N VAL A 743 -13.29 -20.59 -19.71
CA VAL A 743 -13.57 -20.08 -18.37
C VAL A 743 -15.01 -19.60 -18.28
N GLN A 744 -15.63 -19.77 -17.13
CA GLN A 744 -16.87 -19.11 -16.76
C GLN A 744 -16.53 -17.83 -16.01
N VAL A 745 -17.12 -16.70 -16.39
CA VAL A 745 -16.96 -15.40 -15.72
C VAL A 745 -18.17 -15.06 -14.87
N ASP A 746 -18.09 -14.01 -14.03
CA ASP A 746 -19.27 -13.54 -13.29
C ASP A 746 -20.42 -13.21 -14.23
N ARG A 747 -21.64 -13.39 -13.70
CA ARG A 747 -22.86 -13.28 -14.47
C ARG A 747 -22.96 -11.93 -15.21
N GLY A 748 -23.17 -12.01 -16.52
CA GLY A 748 -23.29 -10.91 -17.47
C GLY A 748 -22.00 -10.14 -17.77
N GLN A 749 -20.85 -10.56 -17.21
CA GLN A 749 -19.56 -9.96 -17.55
C GLN A 749 -18.98 -10.50 -18.86
N ALA A 750 -19.47 -11.64 -19.37
CA ALA A 750 -19.06 -12.12 -20.69
C ALA A 750 -19.43 -11.10 -21.79
N ALA A 751 -20.53 -10.38 -21.64
CA ALA A 751 -20.95 -9.32 -22.56
C ALA A 751 -20.04 -8.08 -22.54
N LEU A 752 -19.20 -7.90 -21.51
CA LEU A 752 -18.24 -6.80 -21.40
C LEU A 752 -16.92 -7.10 -22.13
N LEU A 753 -16.70 -8.35 -22.53
CA LEU A 753 -15.47 -8.80 -23.15
C LEU A 753 -15.58 -8.72 -24.67
N GLN A 754 -14.42 -8.67 -25.33
CA GLN A 754 -14.30 -8.68 -26.79
C GLN A 754 -13.21 -9.66 -27.21
N THR A 755 -13.35 -10.24 -28.40
CA THR A 755 -12.31 -11.10 -28.97
C THR A 755 -11.11 -10.28 -29.42
N GLY A 756 -9.90 -10.79 -29.23
CA GLY A 756 -8.67 -10.11 -29.63
C GLY A 756 -7.50 -10.36 -28.68
N THR A 757 -6.37 -9.73 -29.00
CA THR A 757 -5.16 -9.73 -28.17
C THR A 757 -5.19 -8.53 -27.21
N GLY A 758 -4.40 -8.61 -26.12
CA GLY A 758 -4.29 -7.50 -25.18
C GLY A 758 -5.10 -7.66 -23.91
N PHE A 759 -5.36 -8.88 -23.45
CA PHE A 759 -5.88 -9.11 -22.09
C PHE A 759 -4.78 -9.62 -21.16
N THR A 760 -4.99 -9.43 -19.87
CA THR A 760 -4.15 -9.97 -18.80
C THR A 760 -5.06 -10.54 -17.73
N ILE A 761 -4.76 -11.74 -17.24
CA ILE A 761 -5.40 -12.27 -16.05
C ILE A 761 -4.55 -12.02 -14.82
N ARG A 762 -5.12 -11.37 -13.81
CA ARG A 762 -4.50 -11.15 -12.50
C ARG A 762 -5.18 -12.01 -11.46
N SER A 763 -4.47 -12.43 -10.43
CA SER A 763 -5.06 -13.08 -9.26
C SER A 763 -5.01 -12.11 -8.08
N GLU A 764 -6.13 -11.87 -7.42
CA GLU A 764 -6.20 -11.09 -6.20
C GLU A 764 -6.96 -11.87 -5.13
N ASN A 765 -6.54 -11.72 -3.87
CA ASN A 765 -7.25 -12.25 -2.72
C ASN A 765 -7.93 -11.09 -2.02
N ARG A 766 -9.26 -11.12 -1.97
CA ARG A 766 -10.03 -10.11 -1.26
C ARG A 766 -11.27 -10.75 -0.64
N TYR A 767 -11.63 -10.28 0.55
CA TYR A 767 -12.98 -10.47 1.04
C TYR A 767 -13.92 -9.64 0.17
N GLY A 768 -15.02 -10.24 -0.27
CA GLY A 768 -16.01 -9.49 -1.01
C GLY A 768 -16.91 -8.64 -0.11
N PRO A 769 -17.76 -7.81 -0.73
CA PRO A 769 -18.70 -6.96 -0.02
C PRO A 769 -19.73 -7.79 0.76
N VAL A 770 -20.56 -7.10 1.55
CA VAL A 770 -21.69 -7.71 2.31
C VAL A 770 -22.57 -8.63 1.45
N LEU A 771 -22.71 -8.34 0.15
CA LEU A 771 -23.46 -9.14 -0.82
C LEU A 771 -22.76 -9.18 -2.17
N THR A 772 -22.85 -10.30 -2.87
CA THR A 772 -22.29 -10.42 -4.23
C THR A 772 -22.98 -9.41 -5.16
N LEU A 773 -22.17 -8.59 -5.85
CA LEU A 773 -22.62 -7.64 -6.88
C LEU A 773 -22.34 -8.23 -8.25
N PHE A 774 -23.36 -8.30 -9.11
CA PHE A 774 -23.21 -8.67 -10.51
C PHE A 774 -23.37 -7.43 -11.37
N ARG A 775 -22.32 -7.06 -12.09
CA ARG A 775 -22.27 -5.88 -12.96
C ARG A 775 -22.43 -6.33 -14.41
N THR A 776 -23.42 -5.77 -15.09
CA THR A 776 -23.71 -6.06 -16.50
C THR A 776 -23.73 -4.77 -17.29
N ALA A 777 -23.25 -4.81 -18.54
CA ALA A 777 -23.14 -3.62 -19.37
C ALA A 777 -24.51 -2.91 -19.48
N GLY A 778 -24.48 -1.57 -19.44
CA GLY A 778 -25.65 -0.78 -19.77
C GLY A 778 -26.18 -1.09 -21.18
N ALA A 779 -27.47 -0.87 -21.40
CA ALA A 779 -28.14 -1.17 -22.67
C ALA A 779 -27.64 -0.31 -23.87
N VAL A 780 -26.82 0.71 -23.61
CA VAL A 780 -26.20 1.58 -24.61
C VAL A 780 -24.69 1.66 -24.38
N PRO A 781 -23.87 1.78 -25.44
CA PRO A 781 -22.43 2.00 -25.30
C PRO A 781 -22.15 3.22 -24.40
N ASN A 782 -21.28 3.05 -23.40
CA ASN A 782 -20.94 4.05 -22.38
C ASN A 782 -22.10 4.49 -21.45
N GLY A 783 -23.21 3.77 -21.41
CA GLY A 783 -24.24 3.94 -20.37
C GLY A 783 -23.80 3.37 -19.01
N PRO A 784 -24.45 3.75 -17.90
CA PRO A 784 -24.15 3.20 -16.59
C PRO A 784 -24.44 1.69 -16.56
N ASP A 785 -23.57 0.94 -15.89
CA ASP A 785 -23.77 -0.50 -15.73
C ASP A 785 -25.02 -0.80 -14.91
N ILE A 786 -25.65 -1.94 -15.20
CA ILE A 786 -26.73 -2.49 -14.39
C ILE A 786 -26.10 -3.34 -13.30
N ILE A 787 -26.31 -2.92 -12.04
CA ILE A 787 -25.84 -3.62 -10.85
C ILE A 787 -26.99 -4.46 -10.29
N THR A 788 -26.80 -5.78 -10.28
CA THR A 788 -27.71 -6.73 -9.63
C THR A 788 -27.13 -7.14 -8.29
N LYS A 789 -27.89 -6.89 -7.20
CA LYS A 789 -27.54 -7.31 -5.85
C LYS A 789 -27.98 -8.75 -5.61
N ALA A 790 -27.10 -9.62 -5.10
CA ALA A 790 -27.43 -11.01 -4.79
C ALA A 790 -28.25 -11.13 -3.48
N ILE A 791 -29.53 -10.77 -3.56
CA ILE A 791 -30.54 -10.90 -2.50
C ILE A 791 -31.82 -11.51 -3.08
N SER A 792 -32.51 -12.37 -2.34
CA SER A 792 -33.79 -12.95 -2.77
C SER A 792 -34.93 -11.94 -2.64
N ALA A 793 -36.08 -12.25 -3.26
CA ALA A 793 -37.35 -11.69 -2.82
C ALA A 793 -37.67 -12.15 -1.38
N GLU A 794 -38.70 -11.56 -0.77
CA GLU A 794 -39.23 -12.01 0.52
C GLU A 794 -39.69 -13.47 0.42
N LEU A 795 -39.25 -14.29 1.37
CA LEU A 795 -39.63 -15.69 1.52
C LEU A 795 -40.33 -15.88 2.86
N THR A 796 -41.13 -16.94 3.00
CA THR A 796 -41.79 -17.27 4.27
C THR A 796 -41.25 -18.58 4.85
N VAL A 797 -40.95 -18.59 6.15
CA VAL A 797 -40.63 -19.82 6.88
C VAL A 797 -41.88 -20.71 7.00
N VAL A 798 -41.84 -21.89 6.41
CA VAL A 798 -42.90 -22.91 6.49
C VAL A 798 -42.73 -23.75 7.75
N SER A 799 -41.53 -24.27 7.98
CA SER A 799 -41.22 -25.12 9.12
C SER A 799 -39.75 -25.02 9.51
N THR A 800 -39.48 -25.32 10.78
CA THR A 800 -38.14 -25.41 11.36
C THR A 800 -37.94 -26.82 11.92
N ASP A 801 -36.76 -27.39 11.70
CA ASP A 801 -36.33 -28.65 12.31
C ASP A 801 -34.95 -28.42 12.97
N PRO A 802 -34.93 -27.93 14.22
CA PRO A 802 -33.69 -27.63 14.93
C PRO A 802 -32.80 -28.84 15.17
N ALA A 803 -33.37 -30.04 15.32
CA ALA A 803 -32.61 -31.26 15.60
C ALA A 803 -31.69 -31.63 14.42
N ASN A 804 -32.13 -31.34 13.19
CA ASN A 804 -31.36 -31.58 11.97
C ASN A 804 -30.81 -30.30 11.32
N ASN A 805 -30.92 -29.14 11.99
CA ASN A 805 -30.52 -27.83 11.48
C ASN A 805 -31.19 -27.43 10.16
N ARG A 806 -32.46 -27.81 9.94
CA ARG A 806 -33.17 -27.57 8.69
C ARG A 806 -34.21 -26.46 8.80
N LEU A 807 -34.36 -25.72 7.70
CA LEU A 807 -35.38 -24.69 7.50
C LEU A 807 -36.08 -24.93 6.17
N THR A 808 -37.40 -24.97 6.17
CA THR A 808 -38.20 -25.04 4.94
C THR A 808 -38.81 -23.67 4.69
N LEU A 809 -38.58 -23.13 3.50
CA LEU A 809 -39.11 -21.85 3.04
C LEU A 809 -40.04 -22.04 1.84
N THR A 810 -40.92 -21.07 1.62
CA THR A 810 -41.68 -20.96 0.38
C THR A 810 -41.50 -19.58 -0.24
N SER A 811 -41.38 -19.55 -1.57
CA SER A 811 -41.44 -18.31 -2.35
C SER A 811 -42.89 -17.96 -2.72
N PRO A 812 -43.23 -16.67 -2.88
CA PRO A 812 -44.50 -16.26 -3.44
C PRO A 812 -44.79 -16.95 -4.78
N ALA A 813 -46.06 -17.23 -5.10
CA ALA A 813 -46.45 -18.05 -6.26
C ALA A 813 -45.91 -17.56 -7.62
N ASN A 814 -45.55 -16.27 -7.73
CA ASN A 814 -45.00 -15.64 -8.94
C ASN A 814 -43.50 -15.30 -8.83
N ALA A 815 -42.84 -15.63 -7.72
CA ALA A 815 -41.44 -15.32 -7.47
C ALA A 815 -40.59 -16.59 -7.59
N THR A 816 -39.79 -16.66 -8.64
CA THR A 816 -38.83 -17.74 -8.86
C THR A 816 -37.49 -17.35 -8.24
N LEU A 817 -36.90 -18.23 -7.42
CA LEU A 817 -35.56 -17.97 -6.87
C LEU A 817 -34.55 -17.90 -8.03
N PRO A 818 -33.72 -16.85 -8.16
CA PRO A 818 -32.72 -16.75 -9.23
C PRO A 818 -31.73 -17.91 -9.20
N ASP A 819 -31.25 -18.37 -10.36
CA ASP A 819 -30.36 -19.54 -10.45
C ASP A 819 -29.09 -19.41 -9.61
N TYR A 820 -28.47 -18.22 -9.56
CA TYR A 820 -27.27 -17.96 -8.73
C TYR A 820 -27.51 -18.10 -7.22
N MET A 821 -28.77 -18.07 -6.77
CA MET A 821 -29.16 -18.29 -5.38
C MET A 821 -29.51 -19.75 -5.08
N ARG A 822 -29.57 -20.61 -6.10
CA ARG A 822 -29.90 -22.04 -5.94
C ARG A 822 -28.66 -22.89 -5.69
N THR A 823 -27.48 -22.33 -5.85
CA THR A 823 -26.20 -23.02 -5.71
C THR A 823 -25.33 -22.34 -4.65
N LEU A 824 -24.54 -23.17 -3.96
CA LEU A 824 -23.44 -22.72 -3.10
C LEU A 824 -22.14 -23.06 -3.81
N ASP A 825 -21.50 -22.04 -4.36
CA ASP A 825 -20.17 -22.17 -4.94
C ASP A 825 -19.13 -22.15 -3.82
N VAL A 826 -17.97 -22.78 -4.06
CA VAL A 826 -16.91 -22.94 -3.04
C VAL A 826 -16.40 -21.61 -2.47
N ASN A 827 -16.52 -20.53 -3.24
CA ASN A 827 -16.07 -19.19 -2.87
C ASN A 827 -17.17 -18.28 -2.31
N GLU A 828 -18.38 -18.82 -2.13
CA GLU A 828 -19.53 -18.05 -1.71
C GLU A 828 -20.20 -18.68 -0.49
N ALA A 829 -20.95 -17.87 0.23
CA ALA A 829 -21.83 -18.30 1.29
C ALA A 829 -23.21 -17.67 1.08
N ILE A 830 -24.25 -18.39 1.47
CA ILE A 830 -25.58 -17.82 1.60
C ILE A 830 -25.89 -17.69 3.09
N ILE A 831 -26.47 -16.55 3.46
CA ILE A 831 -27.12 -16.39 4.76
C ILE A 831 -28.63 -16.34 4.56
N VAL A 832 -29.37 -16.88 5.53
CA VAL A 832 -30.79 -16.64 5.70
C VAL A 832 -31.00 -15.72 6.89
N TYR A 833 -31.85 -14.71 6.75
CA TYR A 833 -32.06 -13.75 7.84
C TYR A 833 -33.49 -13.22 7.94
N GLU A 834 -33.91 -12.92 9.18
CA GLU A 834 -35.16 -12.24 9.53
C GLU A 834 -34.87 -10.72 9.62
N PRO A 835 -35.44 -9.88 8.72
CA PRO A 835 -35.24 -8.43 8.76
C PRO A 835 -36.11 -7.77 9.83
N ILE A 836 -35.73 -6.55 10.24
CA ILE A 836 -36.57 -5.71 11.11
C ILE A 836 -37.63 -5.01 10.25
N ALA A 837 -38.90 -5.29 10.51
CA ALA A 837 -40.01 -4.65 9.81
C ALA A 837 -40.14 -3.18 10.19
N MET A 838 -40.43 -2.31 9.21
CA MET A 838 -40.83 -0.93 9.52
C MET A 838 -42.18 -0.91 10.23
N PRO A 839 -42.45 0.08 11.11
CA PRO A 839 -43.78 0.32 11.63
C PRO A 839 -44.80 0.50 10.50
N GLU A 840 -46.03 -0.02 10.68
CA GLU A 840 -47.06 -0.09 9.62
C GLU A 840 -47.33 1.26 8.94
N GLY A 841 -47.31 2.37 9.68
CA GLY A 841 -47.49 3.73 9.15
C GLY A 841 -46.26 4.40 8.52
N GLN A 842 -45.08 3.74 8.55
CA GLN A 842 -43.82 4.27 8.00
C GLN A 842 -43.30 3.46 6.81
N ARG A 843 -43.96 2.35 6.45
CA ARG A 843 -43.60 1.53 5.30
C ARG A 843 -43.83 2.28 3.99
N SER A 844 -42.93 2.06 3.04
CA SER A 844 -43.11 2.45 1.64
C SER A 844 -42.74 1.28 0.72
N ALA A 845 -43.15 1.33 -0.55
CA ALA A 845 -42.81 0.29 -1.52
C ALA A 845 -41.28 0.10 -1.64
N ASP A 846 -40.52 1.19 -1.58
CA ASP A 846 -39.06 1.18 -1.70
C ASP A 846 -38.33 1.00 -0.36
N TYR A 847 -39.05 1.01 0.78
CA TYR A 847 -38.50 0.85 2.13
C TYR A 847 -39.49 0.09 3.06
N PRO A 848 -39.75 -1.21 2.81
CA PRO A 848 -40.67 -2.01 3.61
C PRO A 848 -40.07 -2.51 4.94
N TYR A 849 -38.73 -2.59 5.01
CA TYR A 849 -37.96 -3.03 6.16
C TYR A 849 -36.98 -1.94 6.58
N ALA A 850 -36.64 -1.90 7.87
CA ALA A 850 -35.64 -0.95 8.36
C ALA A 850 -34.28 -1.33 7.79
N GLU A 851 -33.57 -0.36 7.23
CA GLU A 851 -32.21 -0.49 6.70
C GLU A 851 -31.21 0.24 7.59
N ILE A 852 -29.91 0.01 7.39
CA ILE A 852 -28.83 0.69 8.13
C ILE A 852 -28.83 2.20 7.86
N ILE A 853 -29.11 2.62 6.63
CA ILE A 853 -29.44 4.02 6.32
C ILE A 853 -30.93 4.26 6.61
N ALA A 854 -31.23 5.26 7.45
CA ALA A 854 -32.60 5.53 7.84
C ALA A 854 -33.42 6.15 6.69
N GLN A 855 -34.73 5.84 6.68
CA GLN A 855 -35.66 6.35 5.68
C GLN A 855 -35.66 7.89 5.62
N LYS A 856 -35.54 8.57 6.78
CA LYS A 856 -35.47 10.04 6.84
C LYS A 856 -34.27 10.60 6.07
N VAL A 857 -33.13 9.92 6.14
CA VAL A 857 -31.91 10.32 5.41
C VAL A 857 -32.11 10.11 3.90
N LEU A 858 -32.66 8.96 3.50
CA LEU A 858 -32.99 8.71 2.09
C LEU A 858 -33.97 9.75 1.53
N ASN A 859 -35.03 10.06 2.27
CA ASN A 859 -36.01 11.08 1.89
C ASN A 859 -35.37 12.46 1.76
N HIS A 860 -34.43 12.80 2.64
CA HIS A 860 -33.69 14.05 2.53
C HIS A 860 -32.82 14.10 1.26
N LEU A 861 -32.08 13.02 0.97
CA LEU A 861 -31.23 12.92 -0.22
C LEU A 861 -32.04 12.89 -1.52
N LEU A 862 -33.30 12.44 -1.50
CA LEU A 862 -34.19 12.52 -2.66
C LEU A 862 -34.54 13.98 -3.03
N VAL A 863 -34.62 14.84 -2.01
CA VAL A 863 -34.87 16.29 -2.18
C VAL A 863 -33.57 17.05 -2.43
N ASN A 864 -32.46 16.56 -1.87
CA ASN A 864 -31.13 17.18 -1.90
C ASN A 864 -30.10 16.16 -2.44
N PRO A 865 -30.03 15.95 -3.76
CA PRO A 865 -29.29 14.83 -4.37
C PRO A 865 -27.77 15.10 -4.46
N PHE A 866 -27.14 15.43 -3.34
CA PHE A 866 -25.71 15.70 -3.20
C PHE A 866 -25.18 15.19 -1.84
N ALA A 867 -23.87 15.03 -1.72
CA ALA A 867 -23.22 14.55 -0.50
C ALA A 867 -23.23 15.60 0.63
N PHE A 868 -23.20 15.16 1.88
CA PHE A 868 -23.32 16.05 3.05
C PHE A 868 -22.10 16.94 3.34
N ASN A 869 -20.93 16.61 2.79
CA ASN A 869 -19.69 17.39 2.89
C ASN A 869 -19.36 18.05 1.55
N THR A 870 -20.22 18.97 1.14
CA THR A 870 -20.08 19.78 -0.06
C THR A 870 -20.04 21.27 0.30
N ASP A 871 -19.62 22.12 -0.63
CA ASP A 871 -19.69 23.58 -0.45
C ASP A 871 -21.13 24.13 -0.55
N ASP A 872 -21.29 25.44 -0.39
CA ASP A 872 -22.60 26.12 -0.48
C ASP A 872 -23.27 26.00 -1.86
N GLN A 873 -22.53 25.53 -2.88
CA GLN A 873 -23.02 25.25 -4.23
C GLN A 873 -23.20 23.74 -4.47
N HIS A 874 -23.11 22.93 -3.41
CA HIS A 874 -23.23 21.48 -3.42
C HIS A 874 -22.17 20.77 -4.26
N ARG A 875 -20.99 21.39 -4.41
CA ARG A 875 -19.83 20.78 -5.08
C ARG A 875 -19.00 19.98 -4.07
N GLU A 876 -18.51 18.84 -4.51
CA GLU A 876 -17.54 18.02 -3.76
C GLU A 876 -16.25 18.83 -3.54
N VAL A 877 -15.69 18.79 -2.33
CA VAL A 877 -14.53 19.60 -1.93
C VAL A 877 -13.37 18.74 -1.43
N ILE A 878 -12.17 19.30 -1.48
CA ILE A 878 -10.97 18.74 -0.85
C ILE A 878 -11.11 18.83 0.67
N ASP A 879 -11.67 17.77 1.25
CA ASP A 879 -11.93 17.64 2.68
C ASP A 879 -11.03 16.59 3.34
N ARG A 880 -10.45 16.94 4.49
CA ARG A 880 -9.61 16.05 5.32
C ARG A 880 -10.17 15.75 6.70
N THR A 881 -11.13 16.55 7.14
CA THR A 881 -11.62 16.53 8.52
C THR A 881 -13.11 16.35 8.49
N PRO A 882 -13.71 15.66 9.46
CA PRO A 882 -15.15 15.51 9.51
C PRO A 882 -15.87 16.83 9.88
N ASP A 883 -15.20 17.98 9.79
CA ASP A 883 -15.69 19.31 10.19
C ASP A 883 -16.47 20.01 9.08
N ASN A 884 -16.25 19.63 7.82
CA ASN A 884 -16.98 20.15 6.67
C ASN A 884 -18.35 19.47 6.44
N THR A 885 -18.78 18.59 7.35
CA THR A 885 -20.09 17.94 7.25
C THR A 885 -21.22 18.84 7.72
N ASN A 886 -22.24 19.02 6.87
CA ASN A 886 -23.42 19.80 7.17
C ASN A 886 -24.66 18.90 7.26
N ILE A 887 -24.63 17.86 8.11
CA ILE A 887 -25.81 17.02 8.28
C ILE A 887 -26.97 17.85 8.87
N PRO A 888 -28.15 17.89 8.22
CA PRO A 888 -29.26 18.69 8.71
C PRO A 888 -29.69 18.28 10.12
N GLY A 889 -29.90 19.25 11.01
CA GLY A 889 -30.26 18.99 12.41
C GLY A 889 -31.54 18.17 12.60
N HIS A 890 -32.50 18.19 11.65
CA HIS A 890 -33.70 17.37 11.69
C HIS A 890 -33.45 15.87 11.42
N LEU A 891 -32.27 15.53 10.89
CA LEU A 891 -31.81 14.14 10.74
C LEU A 891 -31.05 13.65 11.95
N VAL A 892 -30.70 14.53 12.90
CA VAL A 892 -29.96 14.14 14.11
C VAL A 892 -30.96 13.66 15.18
N PRO A 893 -30.84 12.43 15.69
CA PRO A 893 -31.70 11.94 16.76
C PRO A 893 -31.64 12.84 17.99
N CYS A 894 -32.78 13.01 18.67
CA CYS A 894 -32.85 13.84 19.87
C CYS A 894 -31.81 13.42 20.92
N CYS A 895 -31.05 14.40 21.42
CA CYS A 895 -29.95 14.22 22.38
C CYS A 895 -28.76 13.38 21.89
N SER A 896 -28.61 13.14 20.58
CA SER A 896 -27.40 12.53 20.02
C SER A 896 -26.27 13.53 19.90
N LYS A 897 -25.05 13.11 20.26
CA LYS A 897 -23.79 13.83 20.00
C LYS A 897 -22.96 13.13 18.92
N ARG A 898 -23.59 12.21 18.18
CA ARG A 898 -22.96 11.32 17.19
C ARG A 898 -23.52 11.59 15.79
N ASP A 899 -23.80 12.85 15.50
CA ASP A 899 -24.28 13.34 14.20
C ASP A 899 -23.35 12.97 13.05
N LYS A 900 -22.03 13.05 13.26
CA LYS A 900 -21.00 12.65 12.29
C LYS A 900 -20.94 11.13 12.02
N GLU A 901 -21.54 10.30 12.89
CA GLU A 901 -21.63 8.84 12.72
C GLU A 901 -22.92 8.40 12.00
N ILE A 902 -23.82 9.33 11.68
CA ILE A 902 -25.09 9.04 10.99
C ILE A 902 -24.80 8.58 9.57
N ILE A 903 -25.41 7.45 9.21
CA ILE A 903 -25.22 6.84 7.89
C ILE A 903 -25.96 7.65 6.84
N GLY A 904 -25.21 8.09 5.83
CA GLY A 904 -25.65 8.98 4.77
C GLY A 904 -24.83 8.78 3.50
N LEU A 905 -24.57 9.88 2.79
CA LEU A 905 -23.72 9.93 1.60
C LEU A 905 -22.71 11.06 1.76
N TYR A 906 -21.43 10.72 1.78
CA TYR A 906 -20.33 11.65 2.01
C TYR A 906 -19.27 11.46 0.91
N SER A 907 -18.72 12.56 0.41
CA SER A 907 -17.67 12.62 -0.60
C SER A 907 -16.31 12.18 -0.06
N GLY A 908 -15.64 11.35 -0.86
CA GLY A 908 -14.28 10.86 -0.63
C GLY A 908 -14.21 9.34 -0.44
N GLY A 909 -12.99 8.80 -0.54
CA GLY A 909 -12.70 7.37 -0.40
C GLY A 909 -11.74 6.84 -1.47
N ASP A 910 -11.16 5.66 -1.26
CA ASP A 910 -10.05 5.11 -2.07
C ASP A 910 -8.99 6.19 -2.37
N GLN A 911 -8.64 7.02 -1.38
CA GLN A 911 -7.68 8.12 -1.48
C GLN A 911 -8.11 9.32 -2.34
N HIS A 912 -9.33 9.36 -2.87
CA HIS A 912 -9.83 10.49 -3.65
C HIS A 912 -10.79 11.37 -2.84
N HIS A 913 -10.89 12.65 -3.18
CA HIS A 913 -11.80 13.58 -2.50
C HIS A 913 -13.20 13.67 -3.13
N GLY A 914 -13.33 13.44 -4.44
CA GLY A 914 -14.62 13.48 -5.16
C GLY A 914 -14.78 12.33 -6.16
N GLY A 915 -16.01 12.13 -6.64
CA GLY A 915 -16.35 11.07 -7.60
C GLY A 915 -16.54 9.67 -6.98
N VAL A 916 -16.31 9.55 -5.67
CA VAL A 916 -16.50 8.34 -4.87
C VAL A 916 -17.05 8.74 -3.51
N TYR A 917 -17.93 7.90 -2.96
CA TYR A 917 -18.68 8.16 -1.74
C TYR A 917 -18.48 7.09 -0.68
N HIS A 918 -18.63 7.50 0.58
CA HIS A 918 -18.56 6.66 1.77
C HIS A 918 -19.73 6.98 2.74
N PRO A 919 -20.00 6.12 3.76
CA PRO A 919 -21.27 6.12 4.48
C PRO A 919 -21.37 7.08 5.66
N ALA A 920 -20.27 7.56 6.24
CA ALA A 920 -20.30 8.39 7.45
C ALA A 920 -19.15 9.41 7.48
N ALA A 921 -19.40 10.63 7.98
CA ALA A 921 -18.34 11.63 8.15
C ALA A 921 -17.26 11.20 9.16
N LYS A 922 -17.62 10.41 10.17
CA LYS A 922 -16.69 9.88 11.19
C LYS A 922 -16.69 8.35 11.17
N CYS A 923 -15.54 7.78 10.81
CA CYS A 923 -15.28 6.34 10.77
C CYS A 923 -13.77 6.12 10.94
N MET A 924 -13.38 5.02 11.61
CA MET A 924 -11.96 4.60 11.68
C MET A 924 -11.33 4.41 10.29
N MET A 925 -12.11 4.03 9.29
CA MET A 925 -11.67 3.92 7.89
C MET A 925 -11.42 5.28 7.22
N ARG A 926 -11.86 6.40 7.81
CA ARG A 926 -11.60 7.77 7.34
C ARG A 926 -10.52 8.46 8.16
N GLN A 927 -10.62 8.39 9.47
CA GLN A 927 -9.69 9.05 10.38
C GLN A 927 -9.43 8.16 11.59
N GLN A 928 -8.17 7.79 11.76
CA GLN A 928 -7.75 6.86 12.81
C GLN A 928 -7.93 7.49 14.21
N VAL A 929 -7.43 8.70 14.46
CA VAL A 929 -7.44 9.32 15.80
C VAL A 929 -8.06 10.72 15.78
N ASP A 930 -8.85 11.03 16.81
CA ASP A 930 -9.45 12.34 17.07
C ASP A 930 -9.14 12.75 18.52
N ASP A 931 -8.32 13.79 18.73
CA ASP A 931 -7.90 14.30 20.04
C ASP A 931 -7.45 13.22 21.04
N ASP A 932 -6.54 12.31 20.66
CA ASP A 932 -6.10 11.16 21.47
C ASP A 932 -7.22 10.20 21.92
N HIS A 933 -8.37 10.24 21.24
CA HIS A 933 -9.44 9.26 21.39
C HIS A 933 -9.52 8.37 20.15
N TYR A 934 -9.96 7.13 20.36
CA TYR A 934 -10.27 6.24 19.25
C TYR A 934 -11.47 6.78 18.44
N THR A 935 -11.32 6.79 17.12
CA THR A 935 -12.46 6.84 16.21
C THR A 935 -13.11 5.46 16.12
N GLU A 936 -14.43 5.38 16.30
CA GLU A 936 -15.18 4.14 16.10
C GLU A 936 -15.36 3.83 14.62
N LEU A 937 -15.55 2.54 14.29
CA LEU A 937 -16.06 2.14 12.98
C LEU A 937 -17.53 2.59 12.84
N CYS A 938 -17.89 3.11 11.67
CA CYS A 938 -19.27 3.45 11.37
C CYS A 938 -20.16 2.19 11.29
N ALA A 939 -21.49 2.36 11.34
CA ALA A 939 -22.42 1.23 11.34
C ALA A 939 -22.27 0.30 10.11
N VAL A 940 -21.91 0.85 8.94
CA VAL A 940 -21.68 0.07 7.71
C VAL A 940 -20.45 -0.82 7.83
N CYS A 941 -19.33 -0.27 8.31
CA CYS A 941 -18.09 -1.03 8.52
C CYS A 941 -18.28 -2.12 9.57
N ARG A 942 -18.96 -1.79 10.68
CA ARG A 942 -19.31 -2.75 11.73
C ARG A 942 -20.21 -3.88 11.21
N TYR A 943 -21.25 -3.54 10.45
CA TYR A 943 -22.15 -4.51 9.83
C TYR A 943 -21.38 -5.46 8.90
N THR A 944 -20.42 -4.93 8.15
CA THR A 944 -19.57 -5.70 7.23
C THR A 944 -18.74 -6.74 8.00
N LEU A 945 -18.06 -6.32 9.07
CA LEU A 945 -17.27 -7.24 9.90
C LEU A 945 -18.14 -8.34 10.52
N ILE A 946 -19.33 -8.00 11.03
CA ILE A 946 -20.31 -8.99 11.52
C ILE A 946 -20.70 -9.96 10.39
N ASN A 947 -21.04 -9.43 9.22
CA ASN A 947 -21.44 -10.25 8.07
C ASN A 947 -20.32 -11.19 7.62
N GLN A 948 -19.05 -10.77 7.68
CA GLN A 948 -17.95 -11.60 7.24
C GLN A 948 -17.55 -12.66 8.26
N ILE A 949 -17.48 -12.27 9.54
CA ILE A 949 -16.90 -13.09 10.61
C ILE A 949 -17.95 -14.00 11.25
N ASP A 950 -19.07 -13.42 11.71
CA ASP A 950 -20.15 -14.18 12.36
C ASP A 950 -21.52 -13.49 12.16
N PRO A 951 -22.25 -13.85 11.08
CA PRO A 951 -23.54 -13.24 10.77
C PRO A 951 -24.59 -13.41 11.88
N THR A 952 -24.45 -14.39 12.77
CA THR A 952 -25.41 -14.64 13.86
C THR A 952 -25.45 -13.48 14.86
N LYS A 953 -24.42 -12.62 14.87
CA LYS A 953 -24.30 -11.44 15.74
C LYS A 953 -25.01 -10.20 15.22
N HIS A 954 -25.72 -10.28 14.09
CA HIS A 954 -26.44 -9.11 13.56
C HIS A 954 -27.49 -8.54 14.53
N GLY A 955 -28.20 -9.38 15.29
CA GLY A 955 -29.17 -8.92 16.29
C GLY A 955 -28.50 -8.15 17.44
N ASP A 956 -27.35 -8.63 17.93
CA ASP A 956 -26.56 -7.95 18.96
C ASP A 956 -26.00 -6.61 18.45
N PHE A 957 -25.55 -6.59 17.20
CA PHE A 957 -25.13 -5.37 16.52
C PHE A 957 -26.26 -4.35 16.41
N ASP A 958 -27.46 -4.77 16.01
CA ASP A 958 -28.61 -3.87 15.86
C ASP A 958 -29.00 -3.24 17.21
N ALA A 959 -29.04 -4.04 18.27
CA ALA A 959 -29.31 -3.57 19.61
C ALA A 959 -28.28 -2.51 20.07
N ASP A 960 -26.99 -2.73 19.80
CA ASP A 960 -25.95 -1.74 20.09
C ASP A 960 -26.04 -0.48 19.19
N TYR A 961 -26.36 -0.65 17.91
CA TYR A 961 -26.54 0.46 16.97
C TYR A 961 -27.65 1.41 17.42
N MET A 962 -28.80 0.86 17.83
CA MET A 962 -29.91 1.64 18.37
C MET A 962 -29.57 2.29 19.71
N LYS A 963 -28.87 1.58 20.60
CA LYS A 963 -28.45 2.11 21.90
C LYS A 963 -27.54 3.33 21.79
N ARG A 964 -26.77 3.45 20.70
CA ARG A 964 -25.89 4.59 20.44
C ARG A 964 -26.63 5.87 20.01
N LYS A 965 -27.93 5.79 19.71
CA LYS A 965 -28.75 6.91 19.22
C LYS A 965 -28.15 7.58 17.98
N ILE A 966 -27.63 6.75 17.06
CA ILE A 966 -27.13 7.20 15.76
C ILE A 966 -28.25 7.14 14.73
N TYR A 967 -29.13 6.13 14.81
CA TYR A 967 -30.21 5.93 13.84
C TYR A 967 -31.30 7.01 13.95
N PRO A 968 -31.59 7.75 12.86
CA PRO A 968 -32.70 8.70 12.81
C PRO A 968 -34.07 7.99 12.75
N ASP A 969 -34.68 7.76 13.92
CA ASP A 969 -36.06 7.31 14.08
C ASP A 969 -37.08 8.37 13.62
#